data_AF-A0A838FWJ3-F1
#
_entry.id   AF-A0A838FWJ3-F1
#
_cell.length_a   1.000
_cell.length_b   1.000
_cell.length_c   1.000
_cell.angle_alpha   90.00
_cell.angle_beta   90.00
_cell.angle_gamma   90.00
#
_symmetry.space_group_name_H-M   'P 1'
#
loop_
_entity.id
_entity.type
_entity.pdbx_description
1 polymer ?
#
loop_
_entity_poly.entity_id
_entity_poly.type
_entity_poly.pdbx_seq_one_letter_code
_entity_poly.pdbx_strand_id
1 'polypeptide(L)'
;MPSPKEVNGFRLGRREVTVEESDDYLLAVDDASDRVSSGVMATSQLGRPLRYAVVGDPADVRRAKRAATALRDPATPPLRAARVAAHAPAIAWVAGNVHGDEESGTDAALRVLRDLADRTDCAARQIRANTVVVIVPTQNPDGREADTRRNAYSFDMNRDWFARTQPETDGKVQLLRRYPAVLFIDDHEMGSRGYFFPPNADPVYHEIADRSVRWINDVYGAAMVREFDRRDIRYFNRDIYDLFAMNYGDTVPTTGFLAAGMTLEKNNADDIRRRVREQHLAIWTSLSALARRKDAVLLGWAASHRQAYRQGKKGVLERNKVWEPGNEVTAKVPNERVRHYLIETPQRGKRVEVRALVRRLQRMDVEVRTLTAPLRVPDYTPYARDPRPRTMPRGTYWIPMAQAQKHWVQAMLGEDTYTPFPYFYDTTAWSGPLLFNVRGGRSGAILRPESKVAPPVRAPRAPGAPRSAPDVGLWKLGKGLVAWEASGWMRWLFDDKWQVPYTQLSTPQITRRTLADLDVLVAPNGVAKAGYSRLRADGRRALRSWVDDGGRLVAMAGSAELTARLGLTTARLSAPESDIPGSLLRTQVPRGPLRPGVGKTVWTFYEYDRVMRLPDPSDVAVRYPRPGSDAFFVSGFAHGEGELRGTAAVSDEPYGAGRVVLFAAEPNFRGFTDGTQRLLWNAMYGPDGERLVARTARRERPATADYAAAAAAARRLVMLDGRLIVTVRDDAADRGRSPAAVLRAAAAAAAPRLRRGALRGTDADRRGEPRAP
;
A
#
# COMPACT_ATOMS: atom_id res chain seq x y z
N MET A 1 -10.19 19.98 -34.94
CA MET A 1 -9.74 18.97 -33.94
C MET A 1 -9.50 17.64 -34.62
N PRO A 2 -8.29 17.04 -34.56
CA PRO A 2 -8.05 15.72 -35.11
C PRO A 2 -8.87 14.64 -34.41
N SER A 3 -9.42 13.73 -35.21
CA SER A 3 -10.08 12.53 -34.73
C SER A 3 -9.06 11.43 -34.44
N PRO A 4 -9.35 10.49 -33.52
CA PRO A 4 -8.49 9.33 -33.30
C PRO A 4 -8.26 8.51 -34.58
N LYS A 5 -9.22 8.51 -35.51
CA LYS A 5 -9.09 7.80 -36.78
C LYS A 5 -8.06 8.44 -37.71
N GLU A 6 -7.92 9.76 -37.68
CA GLU A 6 -6.93 10.48 -38.47
C GLU A 6 -5.52 10.30 -37.91
N VAL A 7 -5.37 10.24 -36.58
CA VAL A 7 -4.06 10.10 -35.92
C VAL A 7 -3.61 8.63 -35.86
N ASN A 8 -4.47 7.74 -35.33
CA ASN A 8 -4.10 6.35 -35.03
C ASN A 8 -4.67 5.34 -36.05
N GLY A 9 -5.46 5.79 -37.03
CA GLY A 9 -6.09 4.91 -38.03
C GLY A 9 -7.38 4.21 -37.57
N PHE A 10 -7.82 4.39 -36.32
CA PHE A 10 -9.06 3.81 -35.78
C PHE A 10 -9.76 4.71 -34.75
N ARG A 11 -11.04 4.42 -34.45
CA ARG A 11 -11.81 5.14 -33.43
C ARG A 11 -11.52 4.56 -32.04
N LEU A 12 -11.40 5.40 -31.01
CA LEU A 12 -11.32 4.97 -29.61
C LEU A 12 -12.46 4.01 -29.24
N GLY A 13 -12.14 2.98 -28.46
CA GLY A 13 -13.09 1.90 -28.13
C GLY A 13 -13.39 0.92 -29.27
N ARG A 14 -12.65 0.95 -30.40
CA ARG A 14 -12.65 -0.16 -31.39
C ARG A 14 -11.77 -1.32 -30.93
N ARG A 15 -10.60 -0.97 -30.39
CA ARG A 15 -9.64 -1.80 -29.69
C ARG A 15 -8.92 -0.90 -28.69
N GLU A 16 -8.14 -1.51 -27.81
CA GLU A 16 -7.32 -0.80 -26.83
C GLU A 16 -6.19 -0.05 -27.56
N VAL A 17 -5.92 1.18 -27.11
CA VAL A 17 -4.75 1.95 -27.58
C VAL A 17 -3.47 1.47 -26.91
N THR A 18 -2.35 1.45 -27.61
CA THR A 18 -1.03 1.31 -26.96
C THR A 18 -0.68 2.59 -26.18
N VAL A 19 0.39 2.57 -25.38
CA VAL A 19 0.91 3.79 -24.73
C VAL A 19 1.34 4.81 -25.78
N GLU A 20 2.02 4.36 -26.84
CA GLU A 20 2.45 5.22 -27.95
C GLU A 20 1.26 5.87 -28.65
N GLU A 21 0.23 5.10 -29.01
CA GLU A 21 -0.98 5.61 -29.65
C GLU A 21 -1.78 6.57 -28.75
N SER A 22 -1.75 6.34 -27.43
CA SER A 22 -2.34 7.26 -26.45
C SER A 22 -1.56 8.58 -26.42
N ASP A 23 -0.23 8.51 -26.38
CA ASP A 23 0.66 9.66 -26.36
C ASP A 23 0.54 10.49 -27.65
N ASP A 24 0.58 9.85 -28.82
CA ASP A 24 0.44 10.50 -30.12
C ASP A 24 -0.90 11.22 -30.24
N TYR A 25 -1.98 10.57 -29.81
CA TYR A 25 -3.29 11.21 -29.85
C TYR A 25 -3.42 12.38 -28.87
N LEU A 26 -2.86 12.27 -27.67
CA LEU A 26 -2.83 13.37 -26.70
C LEU A 26 -2.07 14.58 -27.26
N LEU A 27 -0.89 14.35 -27.85
CA LEU A 27 -0.08 15.41 -28.46
C LEU A 27 -0.76 16.05 -29.66
N ALA A 28 -1.40 15.26 -30.53
CA ALA A 28 -2.14 15.79 -31.66
C ALA A 28 -3.32 16.70 -31.24
N VAL A 29 -3.98 16.38 -30.11
CA VAL A 29 -5.04 17.24 -29.55
C VAL A 29 -4.46 18.51 -28.92
N ASP A 30 -3.28 18.41 -28.29
CA ASP A 30 -2.53 19.56 -27.76
C ASP A 30 -2.17 20.56 -28.88
N ASP A 31 -1.52 20.08 -29.94
CA ASP A 31 -1.09 20.89 -31.08
C ASP A 31 -2.27 21.57 -31.81
N ALA A 32 -3.45 20.95 -31.78
CA ALA A 32 -4.63 21.43 -32.47
C ALA A 32 -5.54 22.35 -31.63
N SER A 33 -5.21 22.65 -30.38
CA SER A 33 -6.09 23.38 -29.45
C SER A 33 -5.37 24.28 -28.47
N ASP A 34 -5.63 25.60 -28.55
CA ASP A 34 -5.14 26.60 -27.60
C ASP A 34 -5.64 26.41 -26.15
N ARG A 35 -6.55 25.45 -25.93
CA ARG A 35 -7.13 25.12 -24.61
C ARG A 35 -6.45 23.93 -23.95
N VAL A 36 -5.58 23.24 -24.67
CA VAL A 36 -4.88 22.06 -24.17
C VAL A 36 -3.41 22.44 -23.97
N SER A 37 -2.82 21.85 -22.94
CA SER A 37 -1.37 21.89 -22.73
C SER A 37 -0.94 20.55 -22.18
N SER A 38 0.00 19.88 -22.85
CA SER A 38 0.54 18.60 -22.39
C SER A 38 1.83 18.74 -21.58
N GLY A 39 2.23 17.66 -20.92
CA GLY A 39 3.52 17.57 -20.25
C GLY A 39 3.83 16.15 -19.81
N VAL A 40 5.03 15.96 -19.24
CA VAL A 40 5.48 14.69 -18.66
C VAL A 40 5.58 14.87 -17.15
N MET A 41 4.87 14.04 -16.37
CA MET A 41 4.87 14.13 -14.90
C MET A 41 5.99 13.34 -14.24
N ALA A 42 6.42 12.24 -14.89
CA ALA A 42 7.50 11.37 -14.47
C ALA A 42 7.94 10.48 -15.64
N THR A 43 8.95 9.66 -15.38
CA THR A 43 9.38 8.58 -16.26
C THR A 43 9.14 7.26 -15.53
N SER A 44 8.63 6.25 -16.23
CA SER A 44 8.34 4.94 -15.66
C SER A 44 9.62 4.18 -15.35
N GLN A 45 9.49 3.02 -14.72
CA GLN A 45 10.63 2.16 -14.41
C GLN A 45 11.41 1.69 -15.65
N LEU A 46 10.74 1.52 -16.80
CA LEU A 46 11.37 1.17 -18.07
C LEU A 46 11.66 2.38 -18.97
N GLY A 47 11.59 3.60 -18.45
CA GLY A 47 11.98 4.79 -19.21
C GLY A 47 10.86 5.46 -20.03
N ARG A 48 9.60 5.01 -19.92
CA ARG A 48 8.49 5.59 -20.69
C ARG A 48 8.03 6.92 -20.08
N PRO A 49 7.72 7.94 -20.89
CA PRO A 49 7.16 9.19 -20.37
C PRO A 49 5.75 8.95 -19.80
N LEU A 50 5.48 9.44 -18.60
CA LEU A 50 4.11 9.51 -18.07
C LEU A 50 3.50 10.85 -18.47
N ARG A 51 2.72 10.84 -19.54
CA ARG A 51 2.10 12.07 -20.07
C ARG A 51 0.81 12.44 -19.35
N TYR A 52 0.57 13.74 -19.31
CA TYR A 52 -0.68 14.32 -18.87
C TYR A 52 -1.07 15.49 -19.78
N ALA A 53 -2.34 15.86 -19.76
CA ALA A 53 -2.86 17.06 -20.39
C ALA A 53 -3.60 17.93 -19.36
N VAL A 54 -3.56 19.25 -19.54
CA VAL A 54 -4.43 20.20 -18.82
C VAL A 54 -5.35 20.87 -19.83
N VAL A 55 -6.65 20.73 -19.62
CA VAL A 55 -7.68 21.32 -20.48
C VAL A 55 -8.33 22.52 -19.79
N GLY A 56 -8.24 23.68 -20.41
CA GLY A 56 -8.80 24.96 -19.98
C GLY A 56 -8.02 26.14 -20.58
N ASP A 57 -8.67 27.29 -20.71
CA ASP A 57 -7.99 28.47 -21.26
C ASP A 57 -6.75 28.83 -20.41
N PRO A 58 -5.61 29.23 -20.99
CA PRO A 58 -4.37 29.47 -20.24
C PRO A 58 -4.53 30.47 -19.07
N ALA A 59 -5.40 31.47 -19.24
CA ALA A 59 -5.75 32.42 -18.19
C ALA A 59 -6.52 31.75 -17.04
N ASP A 60 -7.44 30.84 -17.35
CA ASP A 60 -8.18 30.05 -16.37
C ASP A 60 -7.31 29.05 -15.62
N VAL A 61 -6.39 28.38 -16.30
CA VAL A 61 -5.39 27.51 -15.64
C VAL A 61 -4.58 28.30 -14.61
N ARG A 62 -4.14 29.53 -14.96
CA ARG A 62 -3.42 30.41 -14.01
C ARG A 62 -4.34 30.89 -12.87
N ARG A 63 -5.60 31.24 -13.15
CA ARG A 63 -6.59 31.63 -12.13
C ARG A 63 -6.88 30.49 -11.16
N ALA A 64 -7.13 29.28 -11.66
CA ALA A 64 -7.42 28.09 -10.88
C ALA A 64 -6.27 27.76 -9.91
N LYS A 65 -5.02 27.80 -10.37
CA LYS A 65 -3.85 27.56 -9.49
C LYS A 65 -3.70 28.60 -8.38
N ARG A 66 -3.90 29.88 -8.69
CA ARG A 66 -3.89 30.95 -7.68
C ARG A 66 -5.04 30.79 -6.69
N ALA A 67 -6.23 30.46 -7.19
CA ALA A 67 -7.39 30.18 -6.36
C ALA A 67 -7.15 28.98 -5.45
N ALA A 68 -6.58 27.88 -5.96
CA ALA A 68 -6.25 26.70 -5.17
C ALA A 68 -5.27 27.02 -4.05
N THR A 69 -4.26 27.86 -4.32
CA THR A 69 -3.31 28.33 -3.28
C THR A 69 -4.04 29.13 -2.20
N ALA A 70 -4.89 30.08 -2.60
CA ALA A 70 -5.63 30.92 -1.65
C ALA A 70 -6.66 30.13 -0.83
N LEU A 71 -7.40 29.20 -1.47
CA LEU A 71 -8.47 28.45 -0.82
C LEU A 71 -7.93 27.35 0.11
N ARG A 72 -6.75 26.80 -0.15
CA ARG A 72 -6.07 25.85 0.76
C ARG A 72 -5.43 26.53 1.97
N ASP A 73 -5.15 27.82 1.89
CA ASP A 73 -4.58 28.58 2.99
C ASP A 73 -5.65 28.82 4.09
N PRO A 74 -5.51 28.24 5.29
CA PRO A 74 -6.47 28.43 6.38
C PRO A 74 -6.52 29.88 6.90
N ALA A 75 -5.55 30.73 6.55
CA ALA A 75 -5.58 32.15 6.87
C ALA A 75 -6.50 32.97 5.95
N THR A 76 -6.93 32.42 4.80
CA THR A 76 -7.81 33.13 3.87
C THR A 76 -9.20 33.40 4.48
N PRO A 77 -9.60 34.68 4.63
CA PRO A 77 -10.89 35.04 5.21
C PRO A 77 -12.08 34.52 4.38
N PRO A 78 -13.23 34.18 5.01
CA PRO A 78 -14.40 33.66 4.30
C PRO A 78 -14.89 34.53 3.14
N LEU A 79 -14.93 35.86 3.31
CA LEU A 79 -15.35 36.80 2.25
C LEU A 79 -14.40 36.77 1.04
N ARG A 80 -13.09 36.70 1.29
CA ARG A 80 -12.09 36.55 0.23
C ARG A 80 -12.24 35.19 -0.45
N ALA A 81 -12.44 34.12 0.31
CA ALA A 81 -12.67 32.78 -0.24
C ALA A 81 -13.91 32.75 -1.15
N ALA A 82 -15.01 33.40 -0.77
CA ALA A 82 -16.21 33.51 -1.59
C ALA A 82 -15.95 34.26 -2.91
N ARG A 83 -15.24 35.39 -2.86
CA ARG A 83 -14.87 36.13 -4.07
C ARG A 83 -13.98 35.29 -4.99
N VAL A 84 -12.99 34.59 -4.44
CA VAL A 84 -12.11 33.71 -5.21
C VAL A 84 -12.90 32.55 -5.84
N ALA A 85 -13.77 31.89 -5.06
CA ALA A 85 -14.59 30.79 -5.55
C ALA A 85 -15.48 31.22 -6.72
N ALA A 86 -16.15 32.38 -6.62
CA ALA A 86 -17.04 32.90 -7.67
C ALA A 86 -16.34 33.12 -9.03
N HIS A 87 -15.08 33.56 -9.03
CA HIS A 87 -14.39 34.02 -10.25
C HIS A 87 -13.31 33.07 -10.78
N ALA A 88 -13.05 31.95 -10.10
CA ALA A 88 -12.06 30.97 -10.53
C ALA A 88 -12.72 29.63 -10.87
N PRO A 89 -12.23 28.92 -11.90
CA PRO A 89 -12.63 27.56 -12.16
C PRO A 89 -12.06 26.60 -11.10
N ALA A 90 -12.76 25.48 -10.90
CA ALA A 90 -12.30 24.39 -10.05
C ALA A 90 -11.35 23.45 -10.81
N ILE A 91 -10.38 22.84 -10.12
CA ILE A 91 -9.48 21.85 -10.74
C ILE A 91 -10.05 20.45 -10.51
N ALA A 92 -10.30 19.72 -11.59
CA ALA A 92 -10.72 18.32 -11.59
C ALA A 92 -9.66 17.43 -12.23
N TRP A 93 -9.66 16.15 -11.87
CA TRP A 93 -8.75 15.15 -12.40
C TRP A 93 -9.50 13.94 -12.93
N VAL A 94 -8.99 13.42 -14.05
CA VAL A 94 -9.39 12.16 -14.68
C VAL A 94 -8.12 11.34 -14.89
N ALA A 95 -8.00 10.21 -14.22
CA ALA A 95 -6.85 9.34 -14.30
C ALA A 95 -7.30 7.91 -14.60
N GLY A 96 -6.71 7.28 -15.61
CA GLY A 96 -7.05 5.91 -16.01
C GLY A 96 -5.85 4.97 -15.98
N ASN A 97 -6.13 3.66 -15.97
CA ASN A 97 -5.14 2.60 -16.21
C ASN A 97 -3.97 2.63 -15.21
N VAL A 98 -4.30 2.74 -13.91
CA VAL A 98 -3.34 2.50 -12.81
C VAL A 98 -2.97 1.03 -12.74
N HIS A 99 -3.91 0.14 -13.07
CA HIS A 99 -3.64 -1.24 -13.41
C HIS A 99 -3.52 -1.36 -14.93
N GLY A 100 -2.43 -1.96 -15.41
CA GLY A 100 -2.12 -1.97 -16.84
C GLY A 100 -3.09 -2.78 -17.70
N ASP A 101 -3.68 -3.84 -17.12
CA ASP A 101 -4.67 -4.76 -17.71
C ASP A 101 -6.14 -4.29 -17.52
N GLU A 102 -6.32 -3.00 -17.26
CA GLU A 102 -7.62 -2.33 -17.13
C GLU A 102 -7.67 -1.15 -18.13
N GLU A 103 -7.88 -1.45 -19.40
CA GLU A 103 -7.43 -0.59 -20.50
C GLU A 103 -8.38 0.55 -20.83
N SER A 104 -9.69 0.38 -20.60
CA SER A 104 -10.72 1.27 -21.13
C SER A 104 -10.72 2.68 -20.51
N GLY A 105 -10.14 2.83 -19.32
CA GLY A 105 -9.96 4.13 -18.68
C GLY A 105 -9.08 5.08 -19.51
N THR A 106 -8.05 4.56 -20.20
CA THR A 106 -7.19 5.36 -21.08
C THR A 106 -7.97 5.91 -22.27
N ASP A 107 -8.66 5.05 -23.02
CA ASP A 107 -9.50 5.44 -24.15
C ASP A 107 -10.61 6.42 -23.74
N ALA A 108 -11.24 6.21 -22.59
CA ALA A 108 -12.27 7.09 -22.05
C ALA A 108 -11.70 8.47 -21.71
N ALA A 109 -10.54 8.53 -21.06
CA ALA A 109 -9.83 9.77 -20.74
C ALA A 109 -9.43 10.55 -21.99
N LEU A 110 -8.93 9.89 -23.04
CA LEU A 110 -8.61 10.51 -24.34
C LEU A 110 -9.88 11.04 -25.04
N ARG A 111 -11.00 10.33 -24.91
CA ARG A 111 -12.28 10.81 -25.42
C ARG A 111 -12.75 12.06 -24.66
N VAL A 112 -12.58 12.11 -23.34
CA VAL A 112 -12.88 13.31 -22.53
C VAL A 112 -11.99 14.48 -22.94
N LEU A 113 -10.69 14.23 -23.16
CA LEU A 113 -9.74 15.24 -23.65
C LEU A 113 -10.24 15.89 -24.96
N ARG A 114 -10.55 15.08 -25.97
CA ARG A 114 -11.08 15.56 -27.25
C ARG A 114 -12.41 16.31 -27.07
N ASP A 115 -13.33 15.74 -26.30
CA ASP A 115 -14.67 16.30 -26.10
C ASP A 115 -14.61 17.67 -25.41
N LEU A 116 -13.72 17.84 -24.42
CA LEU A 116 -13.50 19.14 -23.79
C LEU A 116 -12.82 20.14 -24.73
N ALA A 117 -11.92 19.69 -25.59
CA ALA A 117 -11.21 20.57 -26.52
C ALA A 117 -12.11 21.08 -27.68
N ASP A 118 -13.06 20.28 -28.15
CA ASP A 118 -13.78 20.52 -29.41
C ASP A 118 -15.28 20.82 -29.25
N ARG A 119 -15.97 20.17 -28.29
CA ARG A 119 -17.44 20.23 -28.25
C ARG A 119 -17.97 21.62 -27.88
N THR A 120 -19.03 22.04 -28.56
CA THR A 120 -19.67 23.36 -28.38
C THR A 120 -21.05 23.30 -27.74
N ASP A 121 -21.54 22.11 -27.37
CA ASP A 121 -22.82 21.97 -26.68
C ASP A 121 -22.81 22.59 -25.27
N CYS A 122 -24.01 22.76 -24.69
CA CYS A 122 -24.18 23.43 -23.41
C CYS A 122 -23.41 22.75 -22.27
N ALA A 123 -23.34 21.42 -22.23
CA ALA A 123 -22.62 20.70 -21.17
C ALA A 123 -21.11 20.93 -21.28
N ALA A 124 -20.54 20.79 -22.48
CA ALA A 124 -19.12 21.03 -22.72
C ALA A 124 -18.71 22.48 -22.40
N ARG A 125 -19.51 23.46 -22.85
CA ARG A 125 -19.29 24.88 -22.51
C ARG A 125 -19.38 25.14 -21.00
N GLN A 126 -20.37 24.55 -20.32
CA GLN A 126 -20.53 24.72 -18.88
C GLN A 126 -19.36 24.11 -18.09
N ILE A 127 -18.88 22.92 -18.49
CA ILE A 127 -17.70 22.30 -17.88
C ILE A 127 -16.50 23.22 -18.06
N ARG A 128 -16.14 23.59 -19.30
CA ARG A 128 -14.99 24.46 -19.57
C ARG A 128 -15.03 25.80 -18.85
N ALA A 129 -16.21 26.43 -18.75
CA ALA A 129 -16.35 27.72 -18.08
C ALA A 129 -16.13 27.63 -16.55
N ASN A 130 -16.29 26.45 -15.96
CA ASN A 130 -16.27 26.27 -14.50
C ASN A 130 -15.14 25.36 -14.01
N THR A 131 -14.44 24.65 -14.90
CA THR A 131 -13.40 23.71 -14.52
C THR A 131 -12.15 23.83 -15.39
N VAL A 132 -11.02 23.52 -14.77
CA VAL A 132 -9.78 23.12 -15.43
C VAL A 132 -9.63 21.62 -15.18
N VAL A 133 -9.45 20.82 -16.23
CA VAL A 133 -9.40 19.35 -16.10
C VAL A 133 -7.99 18.86 -16.40
N VAL A 134 -7.37 18.19 -15.43
CA VAL A 134 -6.12 17.47 -15.62
C VAL A 134 -6.44 16.03 -16.01
N ILE A 135 -5.87 15.57 -17.11
CA ILE A 135 -6.12 14.24 -17.67
C ILE A 135 -4.81 13.47 -17.67
N VAL A 136 -4.81 12.29 -17.04
CA VAL A 136 -3.72 11.32 -17.05
C VAL A 136 -4.27 10.04 -17.70
N PRO A 137 -4.12 9.87 -19.03
CA PRO A 137 -4.72 8.72 -19.71
C PRO A 137 -4.16 7.39 -19.21
N THR A 138 -2.85 7.33 -18.96
CA THR A 138 -2.15 6.11 -18.55
C THR A 138 -1.28 6.37 -17.34
N GLN A 139 -1.69 5.82 -16.20
CA GLN A 139 -0.94 5.93 -14.95
C GLN A 139 0.20 4.90 -14.84
N ASN A 140 0.06 3.73 -15.43
CA ASN A 140 1.05 2.64 -15.40
C ASN A 140 1.41 2.18 -16.84
N PRO A 141 2.24 2.96 -17.57
CA PRO A 141 2.54 2.64 -18.97
C PRO A 141 3.32 1.34 -19.14
N ASP A 142 4.19 0.98 -18.18
CA ASP A 142 4.94 -0.27 -18.25
C ASP A 142 4.03 -1.49 -18.06
N GLY A 143 3.08 -1.41 -17.13
CA GLY A 143 2.06 -2.44 -16.94
C GLY A 143 1.13 -2.57 -18.13
N ARG A 144 0.73 -1.44 -18.74
CA ARG A 144 -0.13 -1.42 -19.94
C ARG A 144 0.52 -2.14 -21.12
N GLU A 145 1.76 -1.79 -21.45
CA GLU A 145 2.49 -2.44 -22.55
C GLU A 145 2.73 -3.94 -22.30
N ALA A 146 2.81 -4.34 -21.03
CA ALA A 146 2.97 -5.72 -20.65
C ALA A 146 1.64 -6.49 -20.50
N ASP A 147 0.48 -5.81 -20.60
CA ASP A 147 -0.83 -6.34 -20.25
C ASP A 147 -0.84 -6.99 -18.85
N THR A 148 -0.44 -6.19 -17.85
CA THR A 148 -0.40 -6.61 -16.45
C THR A 148 -0.90 -5.54 -15.51
N ARG A 149 -1.64 -5.94 -14.47
CA ARG A 149 -2.05 -5.06 -13.38
C ARG A 149 -0.91 -4.26 -12.72
N ARG A 150 0.29 -4.82 -12.66
CA ARG A 150 1.43 -4.25 -11.92
C ARG A 150 2.38 -3.50 -12.85
N ASN A 151 3.32 -2.74 -12.29
CA ASN A 151 4.41 -2.15 -13.07
C ASN A 151 5.56 -3.14 -13.34
N ALA A 152 6.67 -2.67 -13.92
CA ALA A 152 7.84 -3.48 -14.29
C ALA A 152 8.53 -4.22 -13.12
N TYR A 153 8.37 -3.71 -11.89
CA TYR A 153 8.85 -4.36 -10.67
C TYR A 153 7.74 -5.09 -9.90
N SER A 154 6.62 -5.40 -10.55
CA SER A 154 5.48 -6.10 -9.94
C SER A 154 4.87 -5.34 -8.75
N PHE A 155 4.94 -4.01 -8.71
CA PHE A 155 4.19 -3.22 -7.74
C PHE A 155 2.76 -3.03 -8.24
N ASP A 156 1.78 -3.32 -7.39
CA ASP A 156 0.41 -2.85 -7.59
C ASP A 156 0.39 -1.34 -7.32
N MET A 157 0.18 -0.56 -8.38
CA MET A 157 0.26 0.89 -8.35
C MET A 157 -0.88 1.53 -7.54
N ASN A 158 -2.01 0.82 -7.37
CA ASN A 158 -3.07 1.23 -6.46
C ASN A 158 -2.84 0.69 -5.04
N ARG A 159 -1.58 0.38 -4.66
CA ARG A 159 -1.16 0.04 -3.29
C ARG A 159 0.06 0.84 -2.81
N ASP A 160 0.58 1.76 -3.63
CA ASP A 160 1.83 2.50 -3.37
C ASP A 160 1.59 3.96 -2.90
N TRP A 161 0.36 4.47 -2.89
CA TRP A 161 0.12 5.93 -2.84
C TRP A 161 0.70 6.69 -1.65
N PHE A 162 0.61 6.20 -0.41
CA PHE A 162 1.31 6.85 0.73
C PHE A 162 2.81 6.59 0.71
N ALA A 163 3.22 5.42 0.25
CA ALA A 163 4.59 4.96 0.30
C ALA A 163 5.46 5.69 -0.73
N ARG A 164 4.90 5.92 -1.92
CA ARG A 164 5.49 6.64 -3.05
C ARG A 164 6.85 6.06 -3.39
N THR A 165 6.91 4.73 -3.45
CA THR A 165 8.15 4.02 -3.77
C THR A 165 8.40 4.04 -5.28
N GLN A 166 7.34 4.07 -6.08
CA GLN A 166 7.41 4.01 -7.53
C GLN A 166 7.37 5.42 -8.16
N PRO A 167 8.14 5.66 -9.24
CA PRO A 167 8.19 6.97 -9.89
C PRO A 167 6.84 7.40 -10.46
N GLU A 168 6.00 6.46 -10.91
CA GLU A 168 4.66 6.71 -11.44
C GLU A 168 3.75 7.33 -10.36
N THR A 169 3.74 6.75 -9.15
CA THR A 169 3.00 7.28 -7.99
C THR A 169 3.56 8.62 -7.54
N ASP A 170 4.89 8.71 -7.35
CA ASP A 170 5.52 9.91 -6.82
C ASP A 170 5.32 11.11 -7.75
N GLY A 171 5.46 10.89 -9.06
CA GLY A 171 5.20 11.87 -10.12
C GLY A 171 3.77 12.37 -10.14
N LYS A 172 2.79 11.45 -10.10
CA LYS A 172 1.36 11.77 -9.99
C LYS A 172 1.05 12.66 -8.80
N VAL A 173 1.59 12.32 -7.62
CA VAL A 173 1.38 13.12 -6.41
C VAL A 173 2.09 14.49 -6.50
N GLN A 174 3.24 14.60 -7.18
CA GLN A 174 3.85 15.91 -7.45
C GLN A 174 3.00 16.76 -8.41
N LEU A 175 2.40 16.14 -9.43
CA LEU A 175 1.49 16.83 -10.33
C LEU A 175 0.22 17.29 -9.59
N LEU A 176 -0.33 16.49 -8.66
CA LEU A 176 -1.42 16.90 -7.75
C LEU A 176 -1.06 18.12 -6.90
N ARG A 177 0.19 18.26 -6.44
CA ARG A 177 0.64 19.49 -5.76
C ARG A 177 0.66 20.71 -6.67
N ARG A 178 0.99 20.51 -7.95
CA ARG A 178 1.01 21.57 -8.97
C ARG A 178 -0.42 21.97 -9.39
N TYR A 179 -1.34 21.01 -9.43
CA TYR A 179 -2.75 21.19 -9.79
C TYR A 179 -3.67 20.52 -8.74
N PRO A 180 -3.85 21.14 -7.56
CA PRO A 180 -4.61 20.52 -6.47
C PRO A 180 -6.08 20.33 -6.83
N ALA A 181 -6.54 19.08 -6.78
CA ALA A 181 -7.89 18.69 -7.18
C ALA A 181 -8.94 19.01 -6.10
N VAL A 182 -10.16 19.32 -6.53
CA VAL A 182 -11.37 19.18 -5.69
C VAL A 182 -12.20 17.95 -6.05
N LEU A 183 -11.97 17.39 -7.25
CA LEU A 183 -12.53 16.14 -7.75
C LEU A 183 -11.39 15.34 -8.37
N PHE A 184 -11.22 14.08 -7.97
CA PHE A 184 -10.26 13.14 -8.53
C PHE A 184 -10.99 11.84 -8.89
N ILE A 185 -10.91 11.45 -10.16
CA ILE A 185 -11.49 10.22 -10.68
C ILE A 185 -10.33 9.26 -11.01
N ASP A 186 -10.36 8.08 -10.41
CA ASP A 186 -9.48 6.94 -10.71
C ASP A 186 -10.34 5.87 -11.41
N ASP A 187 -10.15 5.72 -12.72
CA ASP A 187 -10.89 4.78 -13.56
C ASP A 187 -10.19 3.42 -13.58
N HIS A 188 -10.97 2.40 -13.24
CA HIS A 188 -10.57 1.02 -13.05
C HIS A 188 -11.51 0.04 -13.78
N GLU A 189 -11.09 -1.22 -13.82
CA GLU A 189 -11.95 -2.32 -14.22
C GLU A 189 -11.90 -3.50 -13.25
N MET A 190 -12.97 -4.31 -13.27
CA MET A 190 -13.16 -5.43 -12.37
C MET A 190 -13.88 -6.59 -13.05
N GLY A 191 -13.73 -7.80 -12.49
CA GLY A 191 -14.58 -8.93 -12.84
C GLY A 191 -15.92 -8.88 -12.10
N SER A 192 -16.97 -8.29 -12.69
CA SER A 192 -18.30 -8.21 -12.06
C SER A 192 -19.45 -8.31 -13.07
N ARG A 193 -20.69 -7.99 -12.65
CA ARG A 193 -21.87 -7.97 -13.53
C ARG A 193 -22.44 -6.56 -13.77
N GLY A 194 -21.79 -5.51 -13.27
CA GLY A 194 -22.26 -4.13 -13.32
C GLY A 194 -21.11 -3.11 -13.26
N TYR A 195 -21.45 -1.83 -13.19
CA TYR A 195 -20.50 -0.74 -12.95
C TYR A 195 -20.50 -0.40 -11.46
N PHE A 196 -19.35 -0.17 -10.84
CA PHE A 196 -19.32 0.39 -9.48
C PHE A 196 -18.89 1.85 -9.50
N PHE A 197 -19.60 2.64 -8.70
CA PHE A 197 -19.23 3.98 -8.34
C PHE A 197 -19.74 4.28 -6.92
N PRO A 198 -19.16 5.27 -6.21
CA PRO A 198 -19.57 5.58 -4.85
C PRO A 198 -21.07 5.92 -4.74
N PRO A 199 -21.75 5.60 -3.63
CA PRO A 199 -21.17 5.47 -2.29
C PRO A 199 -20.32 4.22 -2.05
N ASN A 200 -19.20 4.39 -1.33
CA ASN A 200 -18.34 3.29 -0.87
C ASN A 200 -18.93 2.60 0.37
N ALA A 201 -18.54 1.35 0.63
CA ALA A 201 -18.86 0.69 1.89
C ALA A 201 -18.01 1.24 3.04
N ASP A 202 -18.46 1.04 4.28
CA ASP A 202 -17.58 1.20 5.44
C ASP A 202 -16.56 0.03 5.50
N PRO A 203 -15.38 0.21 6.12
CA PRO A 203 -14.87 1.40 6.81
C PRO A 203 -14.43 2.55 5.90
N VAL A 204 -14.61 3.78 6.40
CA VAL A 204 -13.89 4.98 5.93
C VAL A 204 -12.85 5.39 6.97
N TYR A 205 -11.64 5.75 6.55
CA TYR A 205 -10.61 6.22 7.47
C TYR A 205 -11.09 7.43 8.26
N HIS A 206 -10.90 7.40 9.58
CA HIS A 206 -11.51 8.39 10.47
C HIS A 206 -11.08 9.84 10.19
N GLU A 207 -9.87 10.08 9.69
CA GLU A 207 -9.36 11.42 9.35
C GLU A 207 -9.72 11.91 7.95
N ILE A 208 -10.48 11.15 7.17
CA ILE A 208 -11.07 11.70 5.96
C ILE A 208 -12.10 12.76 6.35
N ALA A 209 -11.96 13.96 5.78
CA ALA A 209 -12.89 15.04 6.05
C ALA A 209 -14.32 14.67 5.62
N ASP A 210 -15.29 14.80 6.52
CA ASP A 210 -16.71 14.50 6.26
C ASP A 210 -17.24 15.09 4.97
N ARG A 211 -16.82 16.31 4.65
CA ARG A 211 -17.29 17.03 3.48
C ARG A 211 -16.86 16.34 2.20
N SER A 212 -15.67 15.75 2.16
CA SER A 212 -15.22 14.96 1.02
C SER A 212 -16.11 13.74 0.81
N VAL A 213 -16.40 12.98 1.88
CA VAL A 213 -17.30 11.81 1.79
C VAL A 213 -18.70 12.21 1.34
N ARG A 214 -19.24 13.32 1.84
CA ARG A 214 -20.54 13.84 1.40
C ARG A 214 -20.54 14.28 -0.07
N TRP A 215 -19.47 14.86 -0.58
CA TRP A 215 -19.40 15.15 -2.02
C TRP A 215 -19.35 13.86 -2.85
N ILE A 216 -18.53 12.90 -2.44
CA ILE A 216 -18.42 11.58 -3.08
C ILE A 216 -19.81 10.94 -3.17
N ASN A 217 -20.54 10.86 -2.05
CA ASN A 217 -21.83 10.17 -1.97
C ASN A 217 -22.99 11.01 -2.56
N ASP A 218 -23.15 12.24 -2.08
CA ASP A 218 -24.39 13.02 -2.25
C ASP A 218 -24.35 13.93 -3.48
N VAL A 219 -23.16 14.22 -4.03
CA VAL A 219 -23.00 15.03 -5.24
C VAL A 219 -22.71 14.15 -6.45
N TYR A 220 -21.59 13.43 -6.42
CA TYR A 220 -21.10 12.70 -7.58
C TYR A 220 -21.79 11.33 -7.71
N GLY A 221 -21.81 10.54 -6.64
CA GLY A 221 -22.54 9.27 -6.58
C GLY A 221 -24.01 9.44 -6.96
N ALA A 222 -24.70 10.37 -6.32
CA ALA A 222 -26.09 10.69 -6.66
C ALA A 222 -26.30 11.17 -8.11
N ALA A 223 -25.31 11.85 -8.73
CA ALA A 223 -25.39 12.23 -10.14
C ALA A 223 -25.22 11.04 -11.07
N MET A 224 -24.31 10.11 -10.75
CA MET A 224 -24.11 8.88 -11.51
C MET A 224 -25.32 7.95 -11.41
N VAL A 225 -25.91 7.76 -10.21
CA VAL A 225 -27.18 7.03 -10.03
C VAL A 225 -28.24 7.54 -11.01
N ARG A 226 -28.54 8.85 -10.97
CA ARG A 226 -29.57 9.44 -11.85
C ARG A 226 -29.28 9.23 -13.33
N GLU A 227 -28.02 9.33 -13.76
CA GLU A 227 -27.66 9.18 -15.17
C GLU A 227 -27.68 7.71 -15.62
N PHE A 228 -27.24 6.79 -14.76
CA PHE A 228 -27.22 5.36 -15.06
C PHE A 228 -28.64 4.78 -15.06
N ASP A 229 -29.50 5.17 -14.11
CA ASP A 229 -30.93 4.82 -14.11
C ASP A 229 -31.62 5.30 -15.39
N ARG A 230 -31.38 6.56 -15.78
CA ARG A 230 -31.94 7.15 -16.99
C ARG A 230 -31.50 6.44 -18.28
N ARG A 231 -30.37 5.73 -18.24
CA ARG A 231 -29.77 5.03 -19.39
C ARG A 231 -29.91 3.51 -19.30
N ASP A 232 -30.60 3.00 -18.28
CA ASP A 232 -30.74 1.57 -18.00
C ASP A 232 -29.39 0.83 -17.94
N ILE A 233 -28.38 1.47 -17.32
CA ILE A 233 -27.05 0.87 -17.13
C ILE A 233 -26.99 0.28 -15.72
N ARG A 234 -26.79 -1.03 -15.64
CA ARG A 234 -26.66 -1.74 -14.36
C ARG A 234 -25.42 -1.27 -13.58
N TYR A 235 -25.62 -0.89 -12.33
CA TYR A 235 -24.56 -0.53 -11.40
C TYR A 235 -24.79 -1.15 -10.01
N PHE A 236 -23.79 -1.02 -9.14
CA PHE A 236 -23.89 -1.30 -7.71
C PHE A 236 -23.07 -0.30 -6.90
N ASN A 237 -23.37 -0.15 -5.61
CA ASN A 237 -22.70 0.73 -4.66
C ASN A 237 -22.80 0.14 -3.24
N ARG A 238 -22.09 0.74 -2.26
CA ARG A 238 -21.96 0.23 -0.88
C ARG A 238 -21.51 -1.22 -0.84
N ASP A 239 -20.52 -1.53 -1.67
CA ASP A 239 -19.90 -2.85 -1.75
C ASP A 239 -18.40 -2.69 -1.42
N ILE A 240 -17.64 -3.80 -1.47
CA ILE A 240 -16.30 -4.03 -0.91
C ILE A 240 -15.17 -3.00 -1.16
N TYR A 241 -15.43 -1.87 -1.81
CA TYR A 241 -14.49 -0.81 -2.18
C TYR A 241 -14.33 0.28 -1.12
N ASP A 242 -13.15 0.91 -1.12
CA ASP A 242 -12.51 1.43 0.08
C ASP A 242 -12.47 2.97 0.10
N LEU A 243 -12.51 3.52 1.30
CA LEU A 243 -11.85 4.79 1.62
C LEU A 243 -11.03 4.65 2.91
N PHE A 244 -10.53 3.44 3.16
CA PHE A 244 -10.00 3.07 4.46
C PHE A 244 -8.48 3.24 4.56
N ALA A 245 -7.72 2.78 3.56
CA ALA A 245 -6.27 2.73 3.66
C ALA A 245 -5.58 3.77 2.77
N MET A 246 -4.46 4.34 3.26
CA MET A 246 -3.73 5.40 2.55
C MET A 246 -2.90 4.89 1.36
N ASN A 247 -3.14 3.67 0.91
CA ASN A 247 -2.47 3.04 -0.22
C ASN A 247 -3.22 3.22 -1.54
N TYR A 248 -4.46 3.77 -1.51
CA TYR A 248 -5.33 3.90 -2.68
C TYR A 248 -5.39 5.30 -3.31
N GLY A 249 -5.74 5.30 -4.59
CA GLY A 249 -5.87 6.50 -5.41
C GLY A 249 -7.11 7.34 -5.22
N ASP A 250 -8.15 6.82 -4.58
CA ASP A 250 -9.25 7.64 -4.07
C ASP A 250 -8.93 8.24 -2.69
N THR A 251 -8.26 7.46 -1.84
CA THR A 251 -8.10 7.75 -0.42
C THR A 251 -7.03 8.81 -0.18
N VAL A 252 -5.92 8.80 -0.95
CA VAL A 252 -4.85 9.79 -0.81
C VAL A 252 -5.25 11.18 -1.31
N PRO A 253 -5.88 11.37 -2.48
CA PRO A 253 -6.46 12.67 -2.86
C PRO A 253 -7.50 13.16 -1.86
N THR A 254 -8.35 12.25 -1.36
CA THR A 254 -9.39 12.57 -0.37
C THR A 254 -8.81 13.07 0.96
N THR A 255 -7.76 12.41 1.48
CA THR A 255 -7.16 12.75 2.78
C THR A 255 -6.11 13.85 2.68
N GLY A 256 -5.23 13.77 1.68
CA GLY A 256 -4.08 14.66 1.51
C GLY A 256 -4.42 16.01 0.89
N PHE A 257 -5.44 16.06 0.04
CA PHE A 257 -5.85 17.28 -0.67
C PHE A 257 -7.26 17.74 -0.32
N LEU A 258 -8.01 16.99 0.51
CA LEU A 258 -9.42 17.23 0.84
C LEU A 258 -10.32 17.27 -0.40
N ALA A 259 -9.95 16.51 -1.43
CA ALA A 259 -10.73 16.34 -2.65
C ALA A 259 -11.89 15.35 -2.42
N ALA A 260 -12.80 15.26 -3.38
CA ALA A 260 -13.59 14.06 -3.60
C ALA A 260 -12.78 13.12 -4.51
N GLY A 261 -12.03 12.18 -3.93
CA GLY A 261 -11.39 11.10 -4.67
C GLY A 261 -12.34 9.92 -4.83
N MET A 262 -12.47 9.39 -6.05
CA MET A 262 -13.42 8.33 -6.37
C MET A 262 -12.75 7.26 -7.22
N THR A 263 -12.98 6.00 -6.85
CA THR A 263 -12.71 4.83 -7.66
C THR A 263 -13.96 4.53 -8.49
N LEU A 264 -13.80 4.37 -9.81
CA LEU A 264 -14.86 3.97 -10.74
C LEU A 264 -14.48 2.65 -11.41
N GLU A 265 -15.31 1.62 -11.25
CA GLU A 265 -14.96 0.25 -11.65
C GLU A 265 -15.90 -0.22 -12.76
N LYS A 266 -15.33 -0.55 -13.93
CA LYS A 266 -16.09 -1.08 -15.07
C LYS A 266 -15.93 -2.60 -15.20
N ASN A 267 -17.01 -3.32 -15.51
CA ASN A 267 -16.91 -4.74 -15.83
C ASN A 267 -15.97 -5.01 -17.02
N ASN A 268 -14.84 -5.69 -16.78
CA ASN A 268 -13.82 -6.00 -17.78
C ASN A 268 -14.24 -7.07 -18.80
N ALA A 269 -15.30 -7.84 -18.51
CA ALA A 269 -15.83 -8.84 -19.44
C ALA A 269 -16.71 -8.23 -20.56
N ASP A 270 -17.07 -6.95 -20.46
CA ASP A 270 -17.85 -6.27 -21.51
C ASP A 270 -16.96 -5.92 -22.71
N ASP A 271 -17.58 -5.78 -23.90
CA ASP A 271 -16.86 -5.32 -25.08
C ASP A 271 -16.21 -3.94 -24.86
N ILE A 272 -15.01 -3.73 -25.39
CA ILE A 272 -14.22 -2.50 -25.16
C ILE A 272 -15.01 -1.24 -25.53
N ARG A 273 -15.86 -1.28 -26.57
CA ARG A 273 -16.69 -0.13 -26.97
C ARG A 273 -17.68 0.25 -25.87
N ARG A 274 -18.31 -0.75 -25.22
CA ARG A 274 -19.17 -0.55 -24.06
C ARG A 274 -18.39 -0.06 -22.85
N ARG A 275 -17.23 -0.67 -22.55
CA ARG A 275 -16.35 -0.23 -21.45
C ARG A 275 -16.01 1.26 -21.56
N VAL A 276 -15.47 1.67 -22.70
CA VAL A 276 -15.09 3.07 -22.99
C VAL A 276 -16.28 4.03 -22.94
N ARG A 277 -17.45 3.61 -23.46
CA ARG A 277 -18.66 4.45 -23.46
C ARG A 277 -19.16 4.72 -22.04
N GLU A 278 -19.20 3.70 -21.19
CA GLU A 278 -19.74 3.81 -19.83
C GLU A 278 -18.76 4.52 -18.90
N GLN A 279 -17.45 4.28 -19.04
CA GLN A 279 -16.39 5.06 -18.39
C GLN A 279 -16.51 6.55 -18.74
N HIS A 280 -16.55 6.89 -20.04
CA HIS A 280 -16.74 8.27 -20.50
C HIS A 280 -18.01 8.91 -19.92
N LEU A 281 -19.12 8.16 -19.87
CA LEU A 281 -20.38 8.66 -19.31
C LEU A 281 -20.25 9.01 -17.83
N ALA A 282 -19.61 8.14 -17.03
CA ALA A 282 -19.40 8.38 -15.60
C ALA A 282 -18.51 9.60 -15.35
N ILE A 283 -17.40 9.71 -16.09
CA ILE A 283 -16.49 10.88 -16.03
C ILE A 283 -17.24 12.16 -16.39
N TRP A 284 -17.93 12.17 -17.53
CA TRP A 284 -18.64 13.35 -18.04
C TRP A 284 -19.75 13.80 -17.09
N THR A 285 -20.44 12.84 -16.46
CA THR A 285 -21.47 13.09 -15.46
C THR A 285 -20.88 13.77 -14.22
N SER A 286 -19.74 13.29 -13.74
CA SER A 286 -19.04 13.83 -12.60
C SER A 286 -18.50 15.24 -12.85
N LEU A 287 -17.88 15.49 -14.02
CA LEU A 287 -17.43 16.82 -14.45
C LEU A 287 -18.61 17.80 -14.56
N SER A 288 -19.73 17.36 -15.14
CA SER A 288 -20.95 18.17 -15.24
C SER A 288 -21.53 18.51 -13.86
N ALA A 289 -21.49 17.58 -12.91
CA ALA A 289 -21.95 17.80 -11.55
C ALA A 289 -21.08 18.81 -10.80
N LEU A 290 -19.75 18.72 -10.94
CA LEU A 290 -18.82 19.73 -10.40
C LEU A 290 -19.08 21.10 -11.02
N ALA A 291 -19.17 21.18 -12.35
CA ALA A 291 -19.36 22.46 -13.05
C ALA A 291 -20.60 23.22 -12.56
N ARG A 292 -21.72 22.51 -12.32
CA ARG A 292 -22.96 23.10 -11.77
C ARG A 292 -22.86 23.54 -10.31
N ARG A 293 -21.90 23.01 -9.54
CA ARG A 293 -21.77 23.22 -8.09
C ARG A 293 -20.43 23.84 -7.69
N LYS A 294 -19.68 24.35 -8.66
CA LYS A 294 -18.29 24.81 -8.53
C LYS A 294 -18.09 25.73 -7.33
N ASP A 295 -18.91 26.77 -7.17
CA ASP A 295 -18.78 27.72 -6.07
C ASP A 295 -18.95 27.05 -4.71
N ALA A 296 -19.98 26.21 -4.56
CA ALA A 296 -20.26 25.50 -3.31
C ALA A 296 -19.13 24.51 -2.96
N VAL A 297 -18.59 23.80 -3.96
CA VAL A 297 -17.46 22.88 -3.77
C VAL A 297 -16.19 23.66 -3.35
N LEU A 298 -15.83 24.74 -4.05
CA LEU A 298 -14.66 25.55 -3.71
C LEU A 298 -14.75 26.21 -2.33
N LEU A 299 -15.93 26.74 -1.98
CA LEU A 299 -16.20 27.31 -0.66
C LEU A 299 -16.11 26.26 0.45
N GLY A 300 -16.70 25.10 0.21
CA GLY A 300 -16.61 23.97 1.12
C GLY A 300 -15.17 23.50 1.27
N TRP A 301 -14.39 23.46 0.21
CA TRP A 301 -12.99 23.04 0.25
C TRP A 301 -12.15 23.99 1.11
N ALA A 302 -12.30 25.30 0.93
CA ALA A 302 -11.63 26.30 1.77
C ALA A 302 -12.05 26.20 3.24
N ALA A 303 -13.33 25.93 3.51
CA ALA A 303 -13.81 25.73 4.86
C ALA A 303 -13.23 24.45 5.51
N SER A 304 -12.99 23.39 4.73
CA SER A 304 -12.36 22.16 5.23
C SER A 304 -10.90 22.39 5.65
N HIS A 305 -10.11 23.14 4.87
CA HIS A 305 -8.73 23.51 5.27
C HIS A 305 -8.68 24.36 6.54
N ARG A 306 -9.61 25.33 6.68
CA ARG A 306 -9.75 26.10 7.93
C ARG A 306 -10.16 25.22 9.12
N GLN A 307 -11.04 24.25 8.89
CA GLN A 307 -11.45 23.30 9.93
C GLN A 307 -10.27 22.43 10.37
N ALA A 308 -9.51 21.86 9.43
CA ALA A 308 -8.31 21.08 9.66
C ALA A 308 -7.29 21.85 10.53
N TYR A 309 -7.01 23.10 10.18
CA TYR A 309 -6.14 23.98 10.98
C TYR A 309 -6.67 24.20 12.41
N ARG A 310 -7.97 24.51 12.56
CA ARG A 310 -8.59 24.72 13.89
C ARG A 310 -8.57 23.47 14.74
N GLN A 311 -8.84 22.31 14.15
CA GLN A 311 -8.74 21.01 14.83
C GLN A 311 -7.30 20.75 15.28
N GLY A 312 -6.32 20.95 14.40
CA GLY A 312 -4.91 20.81 14.73
C GLY A 312 -4.45 21.72 15.87
N LYS A 313 -4.91 22.98 15.88
CA LYS A 313 -4.66 23.92 16.99
C LYS A 313 -5.27 23.44 18.31
N LYS A 314 -6.49 22.91 18.26
CA LYS A 314 -7.18 22.36 19.45
C LYS A 314 -6.63 21.01 19.88
N GLY A 315 -5.98 20.29 18.97
CA GLY A 315 -5.50 18.93 19.13
C GLY A 315 -6.58 17.87 18.95
N VAL A 316 -7.61 18.15 18.14
CA VAL A 316 -8.77 17.27 17.98
C VAL A 316 -8.58 16.36 16.76
N LEU A 317 -8.70 15.04 16.98
CA LEU A 317 -8.79 14.05 15.91
C LEU A 317 -10.24 13.90 15.46
N GLU A 318 -10.44 13.54 14.20
CA GLU A 318 -11.76 13.17 13.70
C GLU A 318 -12.17 11.81 14.29
N ARG A 319 -13.47 11.65 14.56
CA ARG A 319 -14.02 10.41 15.12
C ARG A 319 -14.36 9.43 13.99
N ASN A 320 -14.33 8.13 14.27
CA ASN A 320 -14.90 7.14 13.34
C ASN A 320 -16.38 7.46 13.10
N LYS A 321 -16.84 7.13 11.90
CA LYS A 321 -18.23 7.30 11.47
C LYS A 321 -18.68 6.07 10.70
N VAL A 322 -19.98 5.87 10.74
CA VAL A 322 -20.69 4.91 9.91
C VAL A 322 -21.34 5.72 8.78
N TRP A 323 -21.03 5.37 7.55
CA TRP A 323 -21.62 5.95 6.34
C TRP A 323 -22.63 5.01 5.69
N GLU A 324 -22.50 3.72 5.95
CA GLU A 324 -23.43 2.69 5.52
C GLU A 324 -24.35 2.29 6.68
N PRO A 325 -25.68 2.48 6.55
CA PRO A 325 -26.62 2.10 7.58
C PRO A 325 -26.51 0.62 7.97
N GLY A 326 -26.47 0.33 9.27
CA GLY A 326 -26.40 -1.04 9.81
C GLY A 326 -25.05 -1.44 10.40
N ASN A 327 -23.99 -0.66 10.18
CA ASN A 327 -22.68 -0.91 10.77
C ASN A 327 -22.53 -0.27 12.16
N GLU A 328 -21.73 -0.90 13.05
CA GLU A 328 -21.44 -0.42 14.41
C GLU A 328 -19.94 -0.29 14.68
N VAL A 329 -19.48 0.88 15.13
CA VAL A 329 -18.05 1.13 15.40
C VAL A 329 -17.59 0.31 16.59
N THR A 330 -16.66 -0.62 16.36
CA THR A 330 -16.09 -1.50 17.39
C THR A 330 -14.80 -0.93 17.99
N ALA A 331 -13.97 -0.24 17.20
CA ALA A 331 -12.78 0.47 17.68
C ALA A 331 -12.96 1.99 17.51
N LYS A 332 -13.05 2.72 18.62
CA LYS A 332 -13.25 4.17 18.64
C LYS A 332 -11.89 4.88 18.68
N VAL A 333 -11.76 5.95 17.90
CA VAL A 333 -10.68 6.93 18.03
C VAL A 333 -10.69 7.47 19.46
N PRO A 334 -9.57 7.35 20.20
CA PRO A 334 -9.46 7.85 21.57
C PRO A 334 -9.73 9.35 21.65
N ASN A 335 -10.34 9.80 22.75
CA ASN A 335 -10.56 11.23 23.01
C ASN A 335 -9.30 11.91 23.56
N GLU A 336 -8.19 11.73 22.87
CA GLU A 336 -6.88 12.27 23.26
C GLU A 336 -6.50 13.48 22.41
N ARG A 337 -5.75 14.39 23.02
CA ARG A 337 -5.28 15.58 22.31
C ARG A 337 -3.97 15.31 21.58
N VAL A 338 -3.92 15.66 20.30
CA VAL A 338 -2.71 15.58 19.47
C VAL A 338 -2.46 16.92 18.79
N ARG A 339 -1.53 17.72 19.33
CA ARG A 339 -1.17 19.04 18.78
C ARG A 339 0.16 19.03 18.05
N HIS A 340 1.04 18.11 18.42
CA HIS A 340 2.42 18.08 17.95
C HIS A 340 2.88 16.65 17.73
N TYR A 341 3.56 16.42 16.61
CA TYR A 341 4.42 15.26 16.42
C TYR A 341 5.88 15.68 16.49
N LEU A 342 6.71 14.78 17.00
CA LEU A 342 8.13 14.99 17.23
C LEU A 342 8.90 13.78 16.70
N ILE A 343 9.91 14.02 15.85
CA ILE A 343 10.83 12.98 15.38
C ILE A 343 12.22 13.34 15.92
N GLU A 344 12.75 12.51 16.81
CA GLU A 344 14.02 12.76 17.49
C GLU A 344 15.18 12.82 16.50
N THR A 345 16.14 13.73 16.69
CA THR A 345 17.44 13.67 16.02
C THR A 345 18.57 14.15 16.97
N PRO A 346 19.80 13.61 16.85
CA PRO A 346 20.20 12.48 16.01
C PRO A 346 19.71 11.13 16.58
N GLN A 347 19.58 10.15 15.69
CA GLN A 347 19.31 8.76 16.04
C GLN A 347 20.41 7.87 15.44
N ARG A 348 21.16 7.16 16.29
CA ARG A 348 22.29 6.33 15.85
C ARG A 348 21.80 5.30 14.84
N GLY A 349 22.36 5.34 13.63
CA GLY A 349 22.03 4.39 12.55
C GLY A 349 20.71 4.63 11.82
N LYS A 350 19.95 5.69 12.14
CA LYS A 350 18.60 5.95 11.57
C LYS A 350 18.51 7.22 10.70
N ARG A 351 19.65 7.73 10.24
CA ARG A 351 19.72 9.00 9.48
C ARG A 351 18.99 8.90 8.13
N VAL A 352 19.06 7.75 7.46
CA VAL A 352 18.43 7.54 6.15
C VAL A 352 16.91 7.50 6.31
N GLU A 353 16.42 6.72 7.26
CA GLU A 353 14.99 6.53 7.56
C GLU A 353 14.33 7.82 8.03
N VAL A 354 14.95 8.56 8.95
CA VAL A 354 14.45 9.87 9.39
C VAL A 354 14.35 10.85 8.21
N ARG A 355 15.37 10.89 7.33
CA ARG A 355 15.35 11.77 6.15
C ARG A 355 14.30 11.35 5.14
N ALA A 356 14.11 10.04 4.92
CA ALA A 356 13.09 9.52 4.02
C ALA A 356 11.68 9.89 4.51
N LEU A 357 11.38 9.68 5.80
CA LEU A 357 10.10 10.06 6.40
C LEU A 357 9.84 11.57 6.31
N VAL A 358 10.81 12.41 6.71
CA VAL A 358 10.66 13.87 6.63
C VAL A 358 10.50 14.35 5.19
N ARG A 359 11.25 13.77 4.24
CA ARG A 359 11.10 14.07 2.81
C ARG A 359 9.69 13.72 2.31
N ARG A 360 9.14 12.57 2.70
CA ARG A 360 7.80 12.13 2.32
C ARG A 360 6.74 13.13 2.79
N LEU A 361 6.86 13.63 4.03
CA LEU A 361 5.99 14.68 4.56
C LEU A 361 6.11 15.99 3.76
N GLN A 362 7.33 16.49 3.56
CA GLN A 362 7.56 17.75 2.81
C GLN A 362 7.07 17.66 1.35
N ARG A 363 7.10 16.46 0.75
CA ARG A 363 6.55 16.18 -0.58
C ARG A 363 5.02 16.10 -0.61
N MET A 364 4.33 16.42 0.49
CA MET A 364 2.88 16.59 0.63
C MET A 364 2.53 17.98 1.22
N ASP A 365 3.43 18.95 1.06
CA ASP A 365 3.30 20.32 1.59
C ASP A 365 3.19 20.39 3.12
N VAL A 366 3.57 19.34 3.86
CA VAL A 366 3.60 19.36 5.32
C VAL A 366 4.71 20.29 5.80
N GLU A 367 4.37 21.26 6.64
CA GLU A 367 5.34 22.08 7.34
C GLU A 367 6.03 21.24 8.42
N VAL A 368 7.33 21.02 8.21
CA VAL A 368 8.23 20.40 9.19
C VAL A 368 9.19 21.47 9.68
N ARG A 369 9.32 21.60 11.00
CA ARG A 369 10.23 22.55 11.65
C ARG A 369 11.33 21.81 12.39
N THR A 370 12.43 22.50 12.67
CA THR A 370 13.56 21.97 13.45
C THR A 370 13.74 22.83 14.69
N LEU A 371 13.79 22.19 15.86
CA LEU A 371 14.06 22.86 17.13
C LEU A 371 15.45 23.52 17.13
N THR A 372 15.52 24.80 17.50
CA THR A 372 16.79 25.54 17.63
C THR A 372 17.32 25.56 19.06
N ALA A 373 16.49 25.19 20.05
CA ALA A 373 16.88 24.98 21.44
C ALA A 373 16.21 23.69 21.97
N PRO A 374 16.70 23.10 23.08
CA PRO A 374 15.99 22.01 23.75
C PRO A 374 14.56 22.42 24.15
N LEU A 375 13.61 21.50 24.07
CA LEU A 375 12.20 21.74 24.39
C LEU A 375 11.71 20.75 25.45
N ARG A 376 11.26 21.24 26.60
CA ARG A 376 10.55 20.40 27.58
C ARG A 376 9.13 20.13 27.09
N VAL A 377 8.76 18.85 27.04
CA VAL A 377 7.44 18.36 26.63
C VAL A 377 6.85 17.56 27.81
N PRO A 378 5.86 18.10 28.54
CA PRO A 378 5.39 17.52 29.79
C PRO A 378 4.58 16.23 29.59
N ASP A 379 3.83 16.13 28.49
CA ASP A 379 2.95 15.01 28.14
C ASP A 379 3.46 14.23 26.92
N TYR A 380 4.79 14.15 26.77
CA TYR A 380 5.36 13.46 25.62
C TYR A 380 4.98 11.98 25.63
N THR A 381 4.27 11.53 24.61
CA THR A 381 3.92 10.12 24.41
C THR A 381 4.80 9.56 23.30
N PRO A 382 5.87 8.81 23.62
CA PRO A 382 6.68 8.15 22.61
C PRO A 382 5.86 7.10 21.86
N TYR A 383 6.16 6.87 20.59
CA TYR A 383 5.45 5.86 19.80
C TYR A 383 5.43 4.50 20.50
N ALA A 384 4.21 3.97 20.66
CA ALA A 384 3.88 2.70 21.27
C ALA A 384 4.40 2.53 22.70
N ARG A 385 4.49 3.62 23.46
CA ARG A 385 4.96 3.65 24.85
C ARG A 385 4.11 4.61 25.67
N ASP A 386 4.10 4.37 26.97
CA ASP A 386 3.33 5.21 27.89
C ASP A 386 3.84 6.66 27.90
N PRO A 387 2.94 7.63 28.12
CA PRO A 387 3.28 9.03 28.26
C PRO A 387 4.31 9.25 29.38
N ARG A 388 5.30 10.10 29.12
CA ARG A 388 6.28 10.54 30.11
C ARG A 388 6.87 11.91 29.77
N PRO A 389 7.06 12.81 30.74
CA PRO A 389 7.75 14.07 30.50
C PRO A 389 9.14 13.85 29.89
N ARG A 390 9.49 14.65 28.88
CA ARG A 390 10.81 14.56 28.25
C ARG A 390 11.29 15.91 27.73
N THR A 391 12.59 16.14 27.82
CA THR A 391 13.26 17.23 27.10
C THR A 391 13.73 16.72 25.74
N MET A 392 13.18 17.28 24.67
CA MET A 392 13.58 17.01 23.29
C MET A 392 14.83 17.83 22.96
N PRO A 393 15.88 17.24 22.38
CA PRO A 393 17.11 17.96 22.06
C PRO A 393 16.91 18.94 20.91
N ARG A 394 17.78 19.97 20.84
CA ARG A 394 17.97 20.80 19.64
C ARG A 394 18.19 19.90 18.41
N GLY A 395 17.61 20.25 17.28
CA GLY A 395 17.66 19.46 16.04
C GLY A 395 16.47 18.51 15.84
N THR A 396 15.71 18.18 16.90
CA THR A 396 14.46 17.42 16.77
C THR A 396 13.54 18.05 15.73
N TYR A 397 12.96 17.22 14.87
CA TYR A 397 11.91 17.69 13.97
C TYR A 397 10.60 17.83 14.73
N TRP A 398 9.98 18.99 14.61
CA TRP A 398 8.69 19.34 15.18
C TRP A 398 7.68 19.56 14.05
N ILE A 399 6.58 18.82 14.11
CA ILE A 399 5.50 18.87 13.13
C ILE A 399 4.23 19.31 13.86
N PRO A 400 3.81 20.59 13.76
CA PRO A 400 2.59 21.04 14.38
C PRO A 400 1.37 20.51 13.62
N MET A 401 0.32 20.11 14.33
CA MET A 401 -0.95 19.70 13.71
C MET A 401 -1.74 20.90 13.16
N ALA A 402 -1.47 22.12 13.64
CA ALA A 402 -2.12 23.34 13.20
C ALA A 402 -1.63 23.80 11.80
N GLN A 403 -1.99 23.04 10.78
CA GLN A 403 -1.73 23.33 9.36
C GLN A 403 -2.85 22.75 8.48
N ALA A 404 -2.91 23.14 7.21
CA ALA A 404 -3.91 22.63 6.27
C ALA A 404 -3.83 21.10 6.09
N GLN A 405 -2.62 20.56 6.21
CA GLN A 405 -2.28 19.15 6.04
C GLN A 405 -2.61 18.29 7.27
N LYS A 406 -3.33 18.81 8.28
CA LYS A 406 -3.63 18.11 9.55
C LYS A 406 -4.05 16.65 9.36
N HIS A 407 -4.99 16.40 8.45
CA HIS A 407 -5.53 15.05 8.22
C HIS A 407 -4.46 14.10 7.68
N TRP A 408 -3.63 14.57 6.74
CA TRP A 408 -2.48 13.81 6.22
C TRP A 408 -1.39 13.59 7.27
N VAL A 409 -1.09 14.60 8.10
CA VAL A 409 -0.12 14.47 9.18
C VAL A 409 -0.56 13.39 10.18
N GLN A 410 -1.84 13.39 10.57
CA GLN A 410 -2.38 12.34 11.44
C GLN A 410 -2.30 10.96 10.76
N ALA A 411 -2.71 10.86 9.50
CA ALA A 411 -2.69 9.61 8.76
C ALA A 411 -1.30 8.98 8.67
N MET A 412 -0.25 9.80 8.53
CA MET A 412 1.13 9.35 8.33
C MET A 412 1.93 9.17 9.63
N LEU A 413 1.65 9.96 10.67
CA LEU A 413 2.43 9.98 11.91
C LEU A 413 1.70 9.37 13.11
N GLY A 414 0.39 9.17 13.02
CA GLY A 414 -0.37 8.41 14.00
C GLY A 414 0.16 6.98 14.11
N GLU A 415 0.19 6.45 15.33
CA GLU A 415 0.68 5.08 15.57
C GLU A 415 -0.35 4.01 15.23
N ASP A 416 -1.64 4.34 15.34
CA ASP A 416 -2.76 3.45 15.03
C ASP A 416 -3.71 4.10 14.02
N THR A 417 -4.35 3.28 13.20
CA THR A 417 -5.35 3.67 12.21
C THR A 417 -6.77 3.65 12.78
N TYR A 418 -6.96 3.11 13.98
CA TYR A 418 -8.24 3.01 14.69
C TYR A 418 -9.33 2.37 13.83
N THR A 419 -8.98 1.23 13.27
CA THR A 419 -9.79 0.45 12.33
C THR A 419 -11.19 0.13 12.89
N PRO A 420 -12.28 0.74 12.38
CA PRO A 420 -13.54 0.78 13.12
C PRO A 420 -14.41 -0.48 13.03
N PHE A 421 -14.18 -1.38 12.08
CA PHE A 421 -14.96 -2.61 11.88
C PHE A 421 -14.05 -3.75 11.40
N PRO A 422 -14.34 -5.03 11.72
CA PRO A 422 -13.54 -6.19 11.29
C PRO A 422 -13.86 -6.62 9.85
N TYR A 423 -13.77 -5.70 8.89
CA TYR A 423 -14.07 -5.99 7.48
C TYR A 423 -12.98 -5.42 6.58
N PHE A 424 -12.17 -6.31 5.99
CA PHE A 424 -10.99 -5.95 5.23
C PHE A 424 -10.75 -6.93 4.10
N TYR A 425 -10.26 -6.41 2.98
CA TYR A 425 -9.69 -7.24 1.92
C TYR A 425 -8.21 -6.87 1.63
N ASP A 426 -7.67 -5.88 2.37
CA ASP A 426 -6.28 -5.42 2.28
C ASP A 426 -5.77 -4.98 3.67
N THR A 427 -4.61 -4.34 3.72
CA THR A 427 -3.89 -3.99 4.96
C THR A 427 -4.57 -2.94 5.82
N THR A 428 -4.37 -3.03 7.14
CA THR A 428 -4.99 -2.15 8.13
C THR A 428 -4.05 -1.16 8.81
N ALA A 429 -2.73 -1.26 8.60
CA ALA A 429 -1.73 -0.37 9.22
C ALA A 429 -0.77 0.28 8.20
N TRP A 430 -0.40 1.56 8.44
CA TRP A 430 0.56 2.30 7.60
C TRP A 430 1.32 3.41 8.34
N SER A 431 1.54 3.26 9.66
CA SER A 431 2.23 4.29 10.45
C SER A 431 3.69 4.48 9.99
N GLY A 432 4.01 5.65 9.45
CA GLY A 432 5.34 5.99 8.95
C GLY A 432 6.45 5.78 10.00
N PRO A 433 6.35 6.37 11.21
CA PRO A 433 7.37 6.20 12.24
C PRO A 433 7.67 4.74 12.60
N LEU A 434 6.64 3.89 12.63
CA LEU A 434 6.77 2.48 12.94
C LEU A 434 7.38 1.71 11.76
N LEU A 435 6.88 1.92 10.53
CA LEU A 435 7.42 1.33 9.30
C LEU A 435 8.90 1.65 9.10
N PHE A 436 9.32 2.90 9.37
CA PHE A 436 10.72 3.32 9.32
C PHE A 436 11.53 2.94 10.58
N ASN A 437 10.86 2.48 11.63
CA ASN A 437 11.45 2.20 12.94
C ASN A 437 12.27 3.38 13.48
N VAL A 438 11.67 4.57 13.52
CA VAL A 438 12.28 5.81 14.02
C VAL A 438 11.69 6.21 15.37
N ARG A 439 12.52 6.78 16.25
CA ARG A 439 12.09 7.32 17.54
C ARG A 439 11.40 8.65 17.37
N GLY A 440 10.33 8.83 18.10
CA GLY A 440 9.49 10.01 18.06
C GLY A 440 8.27 9.79 18.92
N GLY A 441 7.31 10.69 18.81
CA GLY A 441 6.06 10.61 19.55
C GLY A 441 5.19 11.82 19.32
N ARG A 442 4.18 11.95 20.16
CA ARG A 442 3.21 13.04 20.11
C ARG A 442 3.13 13.80 21.43
N SER A 443 2.48 14.95 21.38
CA SER A 443 2.12 15.75 22.55
C SER A 443 0.78 16.45 22.29
N GLY A 444 -0.06 16.48 23.32
CA GLY A 444 -1.30 17.24 23.38
C GLY A 444 -1.14 18.60 24.04
N ALA A 445 -0.01 18.90 24.69
CA ALA A 445 0.26 20.18 25.35
C ALA A 445 0.31 21.36 24.36
N ILE A 446 0.09 22.56 24.88
CA ILE A 446 0.34 23.80 24.12
C ILE A 446 1.84 24.09 24.21
N LEU A 447 2.57 23.89 23.11
CA LEU A 447 4.00 24.16 23.03
C LEU A 447 4.27 25.43 22.20
N ARG A 448 5.27 26.22 22.61
CA ARG A 448 5.79 27.39 21.87
C ARG A 448 7.30 27.26 21.66
N PRO A 449 7.76 26.27 20.88
CA PRO A 449 9.18 26.01 20.75
C PRO A 449 9.92 27.03 19.89
N GLU A 450 11.15 27.37 20.27
CA GLU A 450 12.10 27.98 19.35
C GLU A 450 12.44 27.01 18.22
N SER A 451 12.10 27.42 16.99
CA SER A 451 12.25 26.55 15.83
C SER A 451 12.31 27.34 14.53
N LYS A 452 12.91 26.72 13.51
CA LYS A 452 12.91 27.22 12.13
C LYS A 452 12.29 26.20 11.19
N VAL A 453 11.74 26.65 10.06
CA VAL A 453 11.27 25.73 9.01
C VAL A 453 12.45 24.87 8.54
N ALA A 454 12.24 23.55 8.48
CA ALA A 454 13.25 22.63 8.00
C ALA A 454 13.43 22.81 6.49
N PRO A 455 14.68 22.87 5.98
CA PRO A 455 14.90 22.96 4.54
C PRO A 455 14.39 21.70 3.82
N PRO A 456 14.06 21.78 2.52
CA PRO A 456 13.69 20.60 1.74
C PRO A 456 14.73 19.49 1.82
N VAL A 457 14.31 18.30 2.21
CA VAL A 457 15.18 17.12 2.35
C VAL A 457 15.34 16.45 0.99
N ARG A 458 16.58 16.40 0.48
CA ARG A 458 16.94 15.63 -0.72
C ARG A 458 16.78 14.12 -0.48
N ALA A 459 16.49 13.38 -1.56
CA ALA A 459 16.44 11.93 -1.52
C ALA A 459 17.70 11.35 -0.85
N PRO A 460 17.57 10.37 0.05
CA PRO A 460 18.74 9.65 0.56
C PRO A 460 19.52 9.01 -0.58
N ARG A 461 20.85 8.97 -0.45
CA ARG A 461 21.67 8.17 -1.37
C ARG A 461 21.47 6.69 -1.06
N ALA A 462 21.47 5.86 -2.10
CA ALA A 462 21.49 4.42 -1.93
C ALA A 462 22.77 4.00 -1.17
N PRO A 463 22.70 2.98 -0.29
CA PRO A 463 23.86 2.48 0.44
C PRO A 463 24.97 1.93 -0.48
N GLY A 464 24.63 1.33 -1.62
CA GLY A 464 25.57 0.59 -2.48
C GLY A 464 26.11 -0.67 -1.80
N ALA A 465 26.76 -1.54 -2.57
CA ALA A 465 27.36 -2.76 -2.02
C ALA A 465 28.53 -2.44 -1.06
N PRO A 466 28.69 -3.17 0.07
CA PRO A 466 29.91 -3.09 0.87
C PRO A 466 31.17 -3.41 0.05
N ARG A 467 32.35 -2.93 0.48
CA ARG A 467 33.62 -3.15 -0.26
C ARG A 467 34.01 -4.62 -0.44
N SER A 468 33.65 -5.47 0.52
CA SER A 468 33.88 -6.91 0.49
C SER A 468 32.51 -7.61 0.51
N ALA A 469 31.65 -7.22 -0.43
CA ALA A 469 30.32 -7.79 -0.53
C ALA A 469 30.41 -9.26 -0.98
N PRO A 470 29.63 -10.16 -0.37
CA PRO A 470 29.42 -11.51 -0.88
C PRO A 470 28.74 -11.46 -2.25
N ASP A 471 28.95 -12.50 -3.05
CA ASP A 471 28.18 -12.72 -4.27
C ASP A 471 26.75 -13.14 -3.92
N VAL A 472 25.78 -12.33 -4.36
CA VAL A 472 24.36 -12.46 -3.98
C VAL A 472 23.54 -13.05 -5.14
N GLY A 473 22.84 -14.15 -4.86
CA GLY A 473 21.79 -14.68 -5.71
C GLY A 473 20.40 -14.24 -5.24
N LEU A 474 19.49 -13.93 -6.19
CA LEU A 474 18.07 -13.70 -5.92
C LEU A 474 17.24 -14.82 -6.55
N TRP A 475 16.63 -15.67 -5.72
CA TRP A 475 15.86 -16.84 -6.15
C TRP A 475 14.38 -16.50 -6.36
N LYS A 476 13.94 -16.49 -7.62
CA LYS A 476 12.52 -16.46 -8.00
C LYS A 476 11.90 -17.86 -7.91
N LEU A 477 11.12 -18.11 -6.85
CA LEU A 477 10.54 -19.43 -6.52
C LEU A 477 9.57 -20.01 -7.57
N GLY A 478 9.07 -19.19 -8.50
CA GLY A 478 8.42 -19.67 -9.71
C GLY A 478 7.34 -18.74 -10.26
N LYS A 479 6.27 -19.35 -10.76
CA LYS A 479 5.08 -18.67 -11.30
C LYS A 479 3.98 -18.59 -10.23
N GLY A 480 3.28 -17.46 -10.16
CA GLY A 480 2.21 -17.18 -9.20
C GLY A 480 2.31 -15.75 -8.66
N LEU A 481 1.17 -15.14 -8.33
CA LEU A 481 1.10 -13.71 -8.01
C LEU A 481 2.04 -13.30 -6.87
N VAL A 482 1.95 -13.98 -5.72
CA VAL A 482 2.80 -13.72 -4.54
C VAL A 482 4.29 -13.81 -4.87
N ALA A 483 4.69 -14.82 -5.65
CA ALA A 483 6.08 -15.01 -6.05
C ALA A 483 6.56 -13.92 -7.03
N TRP A 484 5.69 -13.42 -7.90
CA TRP A 484 6.00 -12.35 -8.85
C TRP A 484 6.15 -11.01 -8.15
N GLU A 485 5.24 -10.70 -7.23
CA GLU A 485 5.26 -9.46 -6.44
C GLU A 485 6.48 -9.43 -5.52
N ALA A 486 6.67 -10.42 -4.65
CA ALA A 486 7.78 -10.44 -3.70
C ALA A 486 9.15 -10.44 -4.40
N SER A 487 9.31 -11.19 -5.49
CA SER A 487 10.55 -11.14 -6.27
C SER A 487 10.74 -9.77 -6.95
N GLY A 488 9.67 -9.17 -7.46
CA GLY A 488 9.71 -7.83 -8.06
C GLY A 488 10.08 -6.74 -7.07
N TRP A 489 9.48 -6.77 -5.87
CA TRP A 489 9.82 -5.85 -4.77
C TRP A 489 11.27 -5.98 -4.34
N MET A 490 11.82 -7.19 -4.35
CA MET A 490 13.24 -7.42 -4.04
C MET A 490 14.18 -6.95 -5.15
N ARG A 491 13.82 -7.12 -6.42
CA ARG A 491 14.58 -6.52 -7.54
C ARG A 491 14.63 -5.00 -7.40
N TRP A 492 13.47 -4.36 -7.21
CA TRP A 492 13.41 -2.91 -6.95
C TRP A 492 14.27 -2.48 -5.75
N LEU A 493 14.23 -3.26 -4.66
CA LEU A 493 15.06 -2.96 -3.49
C LEU A 493 16.55 -3.00 -3.84
N PHE A 494 16.99 -3.95 -4.67
CA PHE A 494 18.39 -4.10 -5.08
C PHE A 494 18.80 -3.10 -6.16
N ASP A 495 17.99 -2.91 -7.20
CA ASP A 495 18.28 -2.06 -8.35
C ASP A 495 18.16 -0.57 -8.00
N ASP A 496 17.04 -0.15 -7.41
CA ASP A 496 16.71 1.27 -7.26
C ASP A 496 17.09 1.80 -5.87
N LYS A 497 16.73 1.07 -4.81
CA LYS A 497 16.85 1.59 -3.43
C LYS A 497 18.21 1.32 -2.80
N TRP A 498 18.79 0.15 -3.00
CA TRP A 498 20.08 -0.25 -2.45
C TRP A 498 21.24 -0.12 -3.43
N GLN A 499 20.97 -0.24 -4.73
CA GLN A 499 21.97 -0.23 -5.80
C GLN A 499 23.08 -1.27 -5.54
N VAL A 500 22.67 -2.54 -5.38
CA VAL A 500 23.56 -3.68 -5.12
C VAL A 500 23.47 -4.70 -6.26
N PRO A 501 24.60 -5.30 -6.70
CA PRO A 501 24.59 -6.31 -7.74
C PRO A 501 24.01 -7.62 -7.22
N TYR A 502 23.38 -8.39 -8.10
CA TYR A 502 22.88 -9.73 -7.80
C TYR A 502 22.74 -10.57 -9.07
N THR A 503 22.74 -11.90 -8.89
CA THR A 503 22.43 -12.88 -9.94
C THR A 503 21.02 -13.40 -9.75
N GLN A 504 20.12 -13.12 -10.69
CA GLN A 504 18.76 -13.66 -10.61
C GLN A 504 18.72 -15.13 -11.04
N LEU A 505 18.15 -15.99 -10.19
CA LEU A 505 18.01 -17.42 -10.44
C LEU A 505 16.54 -17.85 -10.43
N SER A 506 16.11 -18.57 -11.44
CA SER A 506 14.86 -19.33 -11.41
C SER A 506 15.05 -20.66 -10.66
N THR A 507 13.96 -21.26 -10.17
CA THR A 507 14.04 -22.54 -9.45
C THR A 507 14.80 -23.67 -10.19
N PRO A 508 14.64 -23.87 -11.51
CA PRO A 508 15.44 -24.86 -12.25
C PRO A 508 16.94 -24.55 -12.33
N GLN A 509 17.34 -23.29 -12.14
CA GLN A 509 18.74 -22.86 -12.14
C GLN A 509 19.41 -23.01 -10.78
N ILE A 510 18.73 -23.52 -9.75
CA ILE A 510 19.36 -23.85 -8.47
C ILE A 510 20.06 -25.20 -8.61
N THR A 511 21.35 -25.15 -8.97
CA THR A 511 22.19 -26.31 -9.25
C THR A 511 23.54 -26.16 -8.54
N ARG A 512 24.32 -27.23 -8.44
CA ARG A 512 25.65 -27.17 -7.80
C ARG A 512 26.58 -26.16 -8.48
N ARG A 513 26.50 -26.06 -9.81
CA ARG A 513 27.33 -25.15 -10.61
C ARG A 513 26.99 -23.69 -10.31
N THR A 514 25.72 -23.33 -10.43
CA THR A 514 25.27 -21.93 -10.23
C THR A 514 25.39 -21.47 -8.79
N LEU A 515 25.26 -22.38 -7.82
CA LEU A 515 25.45 -22.04 -6.41
C LEU A 515 26.93 -21.90 -6.02
N ALA A 516 27.86 -22.51 -6.76
CA ALA A 516 29.29 -22.41 -6.46
C ALA A 516 29.84 -20.97 -6.60
N ASP A 517 29.18 -20.15 -7.41
CA ASP A 517 29.53 -18.74 -7.65
C ASP A 517 28.84 -17.78 -6.65
N LEU A 518 28.15 -18.29 -5.63
CA LEU A 518 27.35 -17.48 -4.70
C LEU A 518 27.73 -17.76 -3.26
N ASP A 519 27.82 -16.68 -2.48
CA ASP A 519 27.97 -16.73 -1.02
C ASP A 519 26.62 -16.63 -0.30
N VAL A 520 25.69 -15.84 -0.87
CA VAL A 520 24.38 -15.57 -0.28
C VAL A 520 23.28 -15.85 -1.30
N LEU A 521 22.23 -16.58 -0.89
CA LEU A 521 21.02 -16.80 -1.68
C LEU A 521 19.82 -16.20 -0.95
N VAL A 522 19.21 -15.18 -1.54
CA VAL A 522 17.99 -14.55 -1.04
C VAL A 522 16.78 -15.16 -1.74
N ALA A 523 15.85 -15.70 -0.95
CA ALA A 523 14.62 -16.33 -1.41
C ALA A 523 13.41 -15.54 -0.87
N PRO A 524 12.83 -14.63 -1.68
CA PRO A 524 11.64 -13.85 -1.33
C PRO A 524 10.40 -14.73 -1.14
N ASN A 525 9.27 -14.16 -0.70
CA ASN A 525 8.03 -14.91 -0.56
C ASN A 525 7.62 -15.64 -1.86
N GLY A 526 6.93 -16.77 -1.71
CA GLY A 526 6.46 -17.58 -2.83
C GLY A 526 5.79 -18.87 -2.39
N VAL A 527 5.35 -19.66 -3.36
CA VAL A 527 4.56 -20.87 -3.08
C VAL A 527 5.47 -22.07 -2.79
N ALA A 528 5.63 -22.41 -1.50
CA ALA A 528 6.58 -23.42 -1.01
C ALA A 528 6.44 -24.79 -1.69
N LYS A 529 5.20 -25.33 -1.80
CA LYS A 529 4.95 -26.64 -2.41
C LYS A 529 5.34 -26.67 -3.90
N ALA A 530 5.04 -25.59 -4.61
CA ALA A 530 5.40 -25.44 -6.02
C ALA A 530 6.92 -25.31 -6.18
N GLY A 531 7.58 -24.52 -5.33
CA GLY A 531 9.04 -24.39 -5.29
C GLY A 531 9.72 -25.74 -5.02
N TYR A 532 9.25 -26.48 -4.01
CA TYR A 532 9.78 -27.81 -3.66
C TYR A 532 9.70 -28.79 -4.82
N SER A 533 8.57 -28.82 -5.51
CA SER A 533 8.33 -29.71 -6.66
C SER A 533 9.22 -29.34 -7.86
N ARG A 534 9.37 -28.04 -8.14
CA ARG A 534 10.17 -27.52 -9.26
C ARG A 534 11.68 -27.68 -9.08
N LEU A 535 12.17 -27.69 -7.84
CA LEU A 535 13.60 -27.82 -7.53
C LEU A 535 14.18 -29.21 -7.88
N ARG A 536 13.32 -30.23 -8.05
CA ARG A 536 13.69 -31.63 -8.34
C ARG A 536 14.68 -32.22 -7.33
N ALA A 537 15.10 -33.48 -7.49
CA ALA A 537 15.98 -34.13 -6.51
C ALA A 537 17.38 -33.52 -6.48
N ASP A 538 17.95 -33.19 -7.63
CA ASP A 538 19.30 -32.63 -7.75
C ASP A 538 19.41 -31.22 -7.17
N GLY A 539 18.48 -30.31 -7.50
CA GLY A 539 18.50 -28.96 -6.91
C GLY A 539 18.31 -28.98 -5.40
N ARG A 540 17.49 -29.90 -4.88
CA ARG A 540 17.33 -30.11 -3.43
C ARG A 540 18.63 -30.56 -2.76
N ARG A 541 19.39 -31.46 -3.41
CA ARG A 541 20.72 -31.89 -2.91
C ARG A 541 21.74 -30.77 -3.03
N ALA A 542 21.79 -30.09 -4.17
CA ALA A 542 22.72 -28.99 -4.43
C ALA A 542 22.58 -27.88 -3.40
N LEU A 543 21.34 -27.44 -3.12
CA LEU A 543 21.10 -26.41 -2.12
C LEU A 543 21.51 -26.85 -0.71
N ARG A 544 21.19 -28.10 -0.32
CA ARG A 544 21.63 -28.63 0.98
C ARG A 544 23.14 -28.69 1.12
N SER A 545 23.83 -29.21 0.11
CA SER A 545 25.29 -29.28 0.11
C SER A 545 25.91 -27.88 0.14
N TRP A 546 25.41 -26.94 -0.67
CA TRP A 546 25.92 -25.58 -0.68
C TRP A 546 25.80 -24.87 0.68
N VAL A 547 24.68 -25.03 1.39
CA VAL A 547 24.57 -24.51 2.76
C VAL A 547 25.51 -25.27 3.72
N ASP A 548 25.57 -26.61 3.65
CA ASP A 548 26.50 -27.42 4.48
C ASP A 548 27.96 -26.99 4.29
N ASP A 549 28.32 -26.55 3.08
CA ASP A 549 29.65 -26.11 2.66
C ASP A 549 29.96 -24.63 2.95
N GLY A 550 29.06 -23.88 3.59
CA GLY A 550 29.29 -22.49 4.02
C GLY A 550 28.34 -21.44 3.44
N GLY A 551 27.47 -21.81 2.50
CA GLY A 551 26.51 -20.91 1.87
C GLY A 551 25.51 -20.30 2.85
N ARG A 552 25.10 -19.06 2.59
CA ARG A 552 24.13 -18.33 3.41
C ARG A 552 22.76 -18.21 2.74
N LEU A 553 21.76 -18.90 3.26
CA LEU A 553 20.38 -18.82 2.79
C LEU A 553 19.57 -17.81 3.61
N VAL A 554 18.97 -16.83 2.95
CA VAL A 554 18.03 -15.87 3.57
C VAL A 554 16.66 -16.07 2.94
N ALA A 555 15.68 -16.58 3.69
CA ALA A 555 14.39 -16.97 3.16
C ALA A 555 13.21 -16.33 3.90
N MET A 556 12.18 -15.91 3.15
CA MET A 556 11.07 -15.09 3.66
C MET A 556 9.72 -15.79 3.46
N ALA A 557 8.87 -15.76 4.49
CA ALA A 557 7.49 -16.26 4.47
C ALA A 557 7.35 -17.65 3.83
N GLY A 558 6.76 -17.78 2.64
CA GLY A 558 6.62 -19.07 1.96
C GLY A 558 7.97 -19.72 1.59
N SER A 559 9.05 -18.95 1.41
CA SER A 559 10.40 -19.51 1.26
C SER A 559 10.97 -20.04 2.57
N ALA A 560 10.57 -19.51 3.72
CA ALA A 560 10.89 -20.12 5.02
C ALA A 560 10.21 -21.49 5.15
N GLU A 561 8.95 -21.61 4.69
CA GLU A 561 8.26 -22.90 4.59
C GLU A 561 8.98 -23.88 3.65
N LEU A 562 9.44 -23.43 2.48
CA LEU A 562 10.24 -24.25 1.58
C LEU A 562 11.51 -24.75 2.28
N THR A 563 12.21 -23.87 3.00
CA THR A 563 13.44 -24.19 3.71
C THR A 563 13.22 -25.27 4.79
N ALA A 564 12.11 -25.19 5.54
CA ALA A 564 11.71 -26.26 6.46
C ALA A 564 11.40 -27.58 5.73
N ARG A 565 10.66 -27.56 4.62
CA ARG A 565 10.37 -28.77 3.81
C ARG A 565 11.63 -29.46 3.30
N LEU A 566 12.70 -28.70 3.08
CA LEU A 566 14.00 -29.19 2.61
C LEU A 566 14.88 -29.79 3.70
N GLY A 567 14.53 -29.60 4.98
CA GLY A 567 15.32 -30.05 6.13
C GLY A 567 16.55 -29.17 6.37
N LEU A 568 16.44 -27.86 6.10
CA LEU A 568 17.52 -26.88 6.25
C LEU A 568 17.39 -26.01 7.53
N THR A 569 16.32 -26.19 8.30
CA THR A 569 16.02 -25.45 9.53
C THR A 569 15.33 -26.37 10.55
N THR A 570 15.46 -26.04 11.82
CA THR A 570 14.72 -26.62 12.94
C THR A 570 13.41 -25.87 13.24
N ALA A 571 13.16 -24.74 12.57
CA ALA A 571 11.97 -23.93 12.73
C ALA A 571 10.70 -24.70 12.38
N ARG A 572 9.79 -24.82 13.35
CA ARG A 572 8.47 -25.41 13.18
C ARG A 572 7.48 -24.31 12.84
N LEU A 573 6.86 -24.43 11.66
CA LEU A 573 5.89 -23.48 11.14
C LEU A 573 4.48 -24.05 11.25
N SER A 574 3.53 -23.24 11.73
CA SER A 574 2.10 -23.54 11.71
C SER A 574 1.33 -22.49 10.90
N ALA A 575 0.16 -22.88 10.39
CA ALA A 575 -0.77 -21.91 9.82
C ALA A 575 -1.27 -20.98 10.95
N PRO A 576 -1.50 -19.69 10.66
CA PRO A 576 -2.06 -18.80 11.66
C PRO A 576 -3.54 -19.11 11.89
N GLU A 577 -3.95 -18.99 13.15
CA GLU A 577 -5.35 -18.99 13.58
C GLU A 577 -5.87 -17.56 13.78
N SER A 578 -4.97 -16.59 13.87
CA SER A 578 -5.28 -15.16 13.98
C SER A 578 -5.87 -14.55 12.71
N ASP A 579 -6.67 -13.51 12.91
CA ASP A 579 -7.21 -12.65 11.86
C ASP A 579 -6.53 -11.27 11.93
N ILE A 580 -5.49 -11.10 11.11
CA ILE A 580 -4.63 -9.92 11.10
C ILE A 580 -4.28 -9.55 9.64
N PRO A 581 -5.08 -8.67 9.01
CA PRO A 581 -4.86 -8.21 7.65
C PRO A 581 -3.91 -7.01 7.65
N GLY A 582 -2.61 -7.28 7.62
CA GLY A 582 -1.57 -6.26 7.48
C GLY A 582 -1.52 -5.28 8.64
N SER A 583 -0.94 -5.69 9.75
CA SER A 583 -0.81 -4.89 10.98
C SER A 583 0.64 -4.78 11.46
N LEU A 584 0.91 -3.76 12.28
CA LEU A 584 2.26 -3.53 12.84
C LEU A 584 2.37 -4.10 14.24
N LEU A 585 3.13 -5.20 14.35
CA LEU A 585 3.39 -5.88 15.60
C LEU A 585 4.78 -5.56 16.12
N ARG A 586 4.89 -5.28 17.42
CA ARG A 586 6.18 -5.05 18.06
C ARG A 586 6.98 -6.33 18.08
N THR A 587 8.27 -6.24 17.79
CA THR A 587 9.21 -7.34 17.97
C THR A 587 10.48 -6.88 18.64
N GLN A 588 11.08 -7.77 19.42
CA GLN A 588 12.31 -7.55 20.17
C GLN A 588 13.49 -8.07 19.37
N VAL A 589 14.59 -7.31 19.35
CA VAL A 589 15.83 -7.65 18.65
C VAL A 589 16.95 -7.84 19.69
N PRO A 590 17.21 -9.08 20.14
CA PRO A 590 18.34 -9.43 21.01
C PRO A 590 19.68 -8.96 20.47
N ARG A 591 20.72 -8.96 21.32
CA ARG A 591 22.09 -8.71 20.82
C ARG A 591 22.48 -9.86 19.90
N GLY A 592 23.05 -9.53 18.75
CA GLY A 592 23.45 -10.49 17.74
C GLY A 592 23.69 -9.83 16.38
N PRO A 593 24.01 -10.63 15.36
CA PRO A 593 24.39 -10.14 14.03
C PRO A 593 23.34 -9.27 13.33
N LEU A 594 22.04 -9.51 13.61
CA LEU A 594 20.95 -8.77 12.95
C LEU A 594 20.62 -7.42 13.62
N ARG A 595 21.15 -7.12 14.81
CA ARG A 595 20.82 -5.90 15.57
C ARG A 595 21.44 -4.58 15.07
N PRO A 596 22.66 -4.53 14.50
CA PRO A 596 23.31 -3.27 14.13
C PRO A 596 22.45 -2.37 13.22
N GLY A 597 22.22 -1.13 13.67
CA GLY A 597 21.38 -0.16 12.95
C GLY A 597 19.86 -0.35 13.09
N VAL A 598 19.39 -1.48 13.64
CA VAL A 598 17.95 -1.73 13.88
C VAL A 598 17.52 -1.14 15.22
N GLY A 599 18.23 -1.48 16.30
CA GLY A 599 17.85 -1.12 17.67
C GLY A 599 17.37 -2.31 18.49
N LYS A 600 16.79 -2.07 19.67
CA LYS A 600 16.25 -3.13 20.55
C LYS A 600 14.89 -3.67 20.09
N THR A 601 14.22 -2.93 19.21
CA THR A 601 12.85 -3.17 18.79
C THR A 601 12.73 -2.80 17.32
N VAL A 602 11.85 -3.51 16.62
CA VAL A 602 11.41 -3.22 15.25
C VAL A 602 9.95 -3.64 15.11
N TRP A 603 9.27 -3.10 14.11
CA TRP A 603 7.87 -3.33 13.84
C TRP A 603 7.76 -4.29 12.67
N THR A 604 7.29 -5.51 12.94
CA THR A 604 7.04 -6.51 11.90
C THR A 604 5.68 -6.23 11.30
N PHE A 605 5.64 -6.10 9.97
CA PHE A 605 4.39 -6.05 9.21
C PHE A 605 3.88 -7.48 9.06
N TYR A 606 2.78 -7.80 9.74
CA TYR A 606 2.21 -9.14 9.76
C TYR A 606 0.93 -9.17 8.94
N GLU A 607 0.84 -10.09 7.99
CA GLU A 607 -0.31 -10.29 7.11
C GLU A 607 -0.58 -11.78 6.94
N TYR A 608 -1.33 -12.36 7.88
CA TYR A 608 -1.64 -13.79 7.89
C TYR A 608 -0.41 -14.71 7.71
N ASP A 609 0.74 -14.28 8.27
CA ASP A 609 2.01 -14.99 8.12
C ASP A 609 2.06 -16.27 8.97
N ARG A 610 3.05 -17.13 8.71
CA ARG A 610 3.24 -18.37 9.48
C ARG A 610 3.69 -18.06 10.91
N VAL A 611 3.16 -18.82 11.87
CA VAL A 611 3.67 -18.81 13.25
C VAL A 611 4.93 -19.67 13.31
N MET A 612 6.05 -19.09 13.77
CA MET A 612 7.36 -19.76 13.77
C MET A 612 7.87 -20.02 15.20
N ARG A 613 8.15 -21.29 15.52
CA ARG A 613 8.71 -21.71 16.81
C ARG A 613 10.01 -22.49 16.60
N LEU A 614 11.02 -22.21 17.42
CA LEU A 614 12.30 -22.93 17.40
C LEU A 614 12.49 -23.71 18.70
N PRO A 615 13.08 -24.92 18.63
CA PRO A 615 13.41 -25.71 19.81
C PRO A 615 14.50 -25.04 20.66
N ASP A 616 15.51 -24.43 20.03
CA ASP A 616 16.56 -23.67 20.71
C ASP A 616 16.21 -22.17 20.74
N PRO A 617 15.96 -21.57 21.92
CA PRO A 617 15.66 -20.14 22.02
C PRO A 617 16.79 -19.20 21.57
N SER A 618 18.04 -19.69 21.48
CA SER A 618 19.20 -18.91 21.03
C SER A 618 19.19 -18.67 19.51
N ASP A 619 18.41 -19.45 18.76
CA ASP A 619 18.22 -19.31 17.31
C ASP A 619 17.26 -18.17 16.97
N VAL A 620 16.53 -17.66 17.96
CA VAL A 620 15.53 -16.61 17.77
C VAL A 620 16.22 -15.25 17.71
N ALA A 621 16.53 -14.81 16.49
CA ALA A 621 17.17 -13.53 16.24
C ALA A 621 16.23 -12.33 16.37
N VAL A 622 14.93 -12.52 16.15
CA VAL A 622 13.89 -11.52 16.42
C VAL A 622 12.67 -12.23 17.01
N ARG A 623 12.15 -11.71 18.12
CA ARG A 623 11.10 -12.36 18.90
C ARG A 623 9.88 -11.47 19.07
N TYR A 624 8.71 -12.04 18.92
CA TYR A 624 7.48 -11.44 19.40
C TYR A 624 7.49 -11.35 20.95
N PRO A 625 7.01 -10.25 21.56
CA PRO A 625 6.96 -10.10 23.01
C PRO A 625 6.34 -11.32 23.70
N ARG A 626 6.90 -11.70 24.86
CA ARG A 626 6.41 -12.84 25.65
C ARG A 626 4.98 -12.59 26.19
N PRO A 627 4.24 -13.65 26.58
CA PRO A 627 2.98 -13.52 27.29
C PRO A 627 3.08 -12.57 28.51
N GLY A 628 2.02 -11.82 28.77
CA GLY A 628 1.97 -10.82 29.86
C GLY A 628 2.61 -9.46 29.54
N SER A 629 3.09 -9.24 28.31
CA SER A 629 3.54 -7.93 27.85
C SER A 629 2.39 -7.16 27.17
N ASP A 630 2.03 -5.99 27.71
CA ASP A 630 1.05 -5.08 27.08
C ASP A 630 1.61 -4.43 25.79
N ALA A 631 2.91 -4.57 25.56
CA ALA A 631 3.64 -3.97 24.46
C ALA A 631 3.69 -4.90 23.22
N PHE A 632 2.53 -5.34 22.71
CA PHE A 632 2.43 -6.32 21.61
C PHE A 632 1.89 -5.72 20.30
N PHE A 633 0.56 -5.58 20.19
CA PHE A 633 -0.14 -4.98 19.06
C PHE A 633 -0.12 -3.45 19.16
N VAL A 634 -0.01 -2.75 18.03
CA VAL A 634 0.14 -1.28 18.03
C VAL A 634 -0.67 -0.57 16.96
N SER A 635 -0.79 -1.14 15.75
CA SER A 635 -1.43 -0.45 14.63
C SER A 635 -2.23 -1.42 13.79
N GLY A 636 -3.44 -1.01 13.40
CA GLY A 636 -4.26 -1.70 12.41
C GLY A 636 -5.44 -2.45 13.04
N PHE A 637 -5.62 -3.70 12.63
CA PHE A 637 -6.58 -4.61 13.22
C PHE A 637 -5.89 -5.92 13.62
N ALA A 638 -6.24 -6.47 14.77
CA ALA A 638 -5.78 -7.80 15.14
C ALA A 638 -6.82 -8.51 16.00
N HIS A 639 -7.05 -9.78 15.67
CA HIS A 639 -7.79 -10.71 16.48
C HIS A 639 -7.02 -12.04 16.57
N GLY A 640 -6.96 -12.64 17.75
CA GLY A 640 -6.26 -13.91 17.96
C GLY A 640 -4.72 -13.79 17.98
N GLU A 641 -4.19 -12.58 18.10
CA GLU A 641 -2.75 -12.29 18.03
C GLU A 641 -1.93 -12.88 19.20
N GLY A 642 -2.62 -13.38 20.22
CA GLY A 642 -2.03 -14.09 21.35
C GLY A 642 -1.17 -15.29 20.93
N GLU A 643 -1.47 -15.95 19.80
CA GLU A 643 -0.72 -17.12 19.31
C GLU A 643 0.77 -16.80 19.03
N LEU A 644 1.05 -15.55 18.66
CA LEU A 644 2.38 -15.06 18.29
C LEU A 644 3.25 -14.76 19.51
N ARG A 645 2.69 -14.65 20.71
CA ARG A 645 3.43 -14.23 21.91
C ARG A 645 4.58 -15.21 22.21
N GLY A 646 5.79 -14.66 22.35
CA GLY A 646 7.03 -15.40 22.61
C GLY A 646 7.61 -16.17 21.42
N THR A 647 6.91 -16.21 20.28
CA THR A 647 7.34 -16.87 19.05
C THR A 647 8.42 -16.09 18.31
N ALA A 648 9.04 -16.70 17.31
CA ALA A 648 10.05 -16.06 16.48
C ALA A 648 9.41 -15.30 15.32
N ALA A 649 9.86 -14.07 15.09
CA ALA A 649 9.62 -13.37 13.83
C ALA A 649 10.76 -13.62 12.83
N VAL A 650 11.98 -13.82 13.34
CA VAL A 650 13.17 -14.16 12.54
C VAL A 650 14.00 -15.22 13.27
N SER A 651 14.41 -16.27 12.57
CA SER A 651 15.43 -17.24 13.04
C SER A 651 16.79 -16.97 12.39
N ASP A 652 17.87 -17.35 13.09
CA ASP A 652 19.24 -17.30 12.61
C ASP A 652 19.98 -18.57 13.06
N GLU A 653 20.01 -19.55 12.17
CA GLU A 653 20.40 -20.93 12.46
C GLU A 653 21.69 -21.31 11.71
N PRO A 654 22.68 -21.92 12.38
CA PRO A 654 23.79 -22.58 11.72
C PRO A 654 23.33 -23.92 11.13
N TYR A 655 23.74 -24.21 9.90
CA TYR A 655 23.51 -25.49 9.22
C TYR A 655 24.81 -25.96 8.54
N GLY A 656 25.41 -27.04 9.05
CA GLY A 656 26.77 -27.41 8.65
C GLY A 656 27.75 -26.27 8.95
N ALA A 657 28.52 -25.87 7.95
CA ALA A 657 29.37 -24.68 8.00
C ALA A 657 28.66 -23.38 7.57
N GLY A 658 27.44 -23.46 7.01
CA GLY A 658 26.69 -22.31 6.52
C GLY A 658 25.61 -21.81 7.48
N ARG A 659 24.80 -20.88 6.97
CA ARG A 659 23.84 -20.09 7.77
C ARG A 659 22.49 -20.00 7.11
N VAL A 660 21.43 -20.16 7.89
CA VAL A 660 20.05 -20.05 7.43
C VAL A 660 19.33 -19.01 8.26
N VAL A 661 18.91 -17.91 7.62
CA VAL A 661 18.12 -16.84 8.26
C VAL A 661 16.71 -16.87 7.69
N LEU A 662 15.72 -17.11 8.54
CA LEU A 662 14.32 -17.18 8.13
C LEU A 662 13.52 -16.01 8.67
N PHE A 663 12.76 -15.36 7.80
CA PHE A 663 11.75 -14.38 8.18
C PHE A 663 10.38 -15.05 8.09
N ALA A 664 9.60 -14.99 9.18
CA ALA A 664 8.23 -15.50 9.18
C ALA A 664 7.31 -14.68 8.26
N ALA A 665 7.53 -13.37 8.22
CA ALA A 665 6.85 -12.39 7.37
C ALA A 665 7.76 -11.83 6.27
N GLU A 666 7.22 -11.06 5.33
CA GLU A 666 7.99 -10.39 4.27
C GLU A 666 8.67 -9.10 4.79
N PRO A 667 10.00 -9.07 5.01
CA PRO A 667 10.68 -7.89 5.56
C PRO A 667 10.70 -6.69 4.61
N ASN A 668 10.41 -6.88 3.32
CA ASN A 668 10.34 -5.84 2.30
C ASN A 668 8.90 -5.65 1.74
N PHE A 669 7.87 -5.89 2.56
CA PHE A 669 6.48 -5.86 2.12
C PHE A 669 6.16 -4.57 1.35
N ARG A 670 5.79 -4.72 0.07
CA ARG A 670 5.49 -3.63 -0.89
C ARG A 670 6.53 -2.48 -0.88
N GLY A 671 7.79 -2.74 -0.50
CA GLY A 671 8.88 -1.76 -0.51
C GLY A 671 8.87 -0.70 0.60
N PHE A 672 7.89 -0.69 1.52
CA PHE A 672 7.68 0.41 2.48
C PHE A 672 8.00 0.10 3.95
N THR A 673 8.60 -1.06 4.24
CA THR A 673 8.97 -1.54 5.58
C THR A 673 10.45 -1.31 5.89
N ASP A 674 10.94 -0.08 5.74
CA ASP A 674 12.36 0.30 5.93
C ASP A 674 13.00 -0.21 7.24
N GLY A 675 12.21 -0.27 8.31
CA GLY A 675 12.63 -0.78 9.61
C GLY A 675 13.09 -2.23 9.58
N THR A 676 12.34 -3.12 8.91
CA THR A 676 12.67 -4.55 8.75
C THR A 676 13.59 -4.80 7.56
N GLN A 677 13.60 -3.94 6.54
CA GLN A 677 14.62 -3.99 5.48
C GLN A 677 16.04 -3.91 6.04
N ARG A 678 16.27 -3.21 7.16
CA ARG A 678 17.58 -3.20 7.84
C ARG A 678 17.96 -4.56 8.43
N LEU A 679 17.00 -5.38 8.88
CA LEU A 679 17.26 -6.76 9.29
C LEU A 679 17.70 -7.60 8.09
N LEU A 680 17.01 -7.45 6.95
CA LEU A 680 17.37 -8.13 5.70
C LEU A 680 18.78 -7.76 5.25
N TRP A 681 19.13 -6.47 5.28
CA TRP A 681 20.49 -6.01 5.00
C TRP A 681 21.54 -6.72 5.87
N ASN A 682 21.27 -6.81 7.18
CA ASN A 682 22.19 -7.48 8.12
C ASN A 682 22.20 -9.01 7.93
N ALA A 683 21.10 -9.62 7.47
CA ALA A 683 21.08 -11.04 7.14
C ALA A 683 21.96 -11.34 5.93
N MET A 684 21.99 -10.46 4.92
CA MET A 684 22.83 -10.63 3.74
C MET A 684 24.30 -10.30 4.01
N TYR A 685 24.57 -9.14 4.61
CA TYR A 685 25.92 -8.55 4.68
C TYR A 685 26.51 -8.49 6.09
N GLY A 686 25.73 -8.87 7.11
CA GLY A 686 26.22 -8.87 8.48
C GLY A 686 27.25 -9.98 8.71
N PRO A 687 28.02 -9.86 9.81
CA PRO A 687 28.93 -10.91 10.22
C PRO A 687 28.15 -12.18 10.58
N ASP A 688 28.86 -13.30 10.61
CA ASP A 688 28.32 -14.54 11.16
C ASP A 688 28.21 -14.49 12.68
N GLY A 689 27.25 -15.23 13.22
CA GLY A 689 27.08 -15.35 14.66
C GLY A 689 28.20 -16.16 15.30
N GLU A 690 28.59 -15.82 16.53
CA GLU A 690 29.63 -16.52 17.31
C GLU A 690 29.42 -18.04 17.33
N ARG A 691 28.17 -18.48 17.43
CA ARG A 691 27.82 -19.91 17.41
C ARG A 691 28.09 -20.57 16.06
N LEU A 692 27.82 -19.89 14.95
CA LEU A 692 28.17 -20.41 13.63
C LEU A 692 29.68 -20.56 13.51
N VAL A 693 30.43 -19.55 13.96
CA VAL A 693 31.90 -19.59 13.99
C VAL A 693 32.38 -20.79 14.83
N ALA A 694 31.82 -20.99 16.02
CA ALA A 694 32.18 -22.10 16.89
C ALA A 694 31.85 -23.48 16.27
N ARG A 695 30.69 -23.64 15.63
CA ARG A 695 30.30 -24.89 14.93
C ARG A 695 31.20 -25.18 13.74
N THR A 696 31.50 -24.15 12.94
CA THR A 696 32.39 -24.26 11.78
C THR A 696 33.78 -24.70 12.21
N ALA A 697 34.29 -24.14 13.32
CA ALA A 697 35.58 -24.53 13.88
C ALA A 697 35.60 -26.01 14.36
N ARG A 698 34.45 -26.57 14.77
CA ARG A 698 34.32 -27.96 15.24
C ARG A 698 33.85 -28.96 14.18
N ARG A 699 33.37 -28.50 13.01
CA ARG A 699 32.74 -29.32 11.95
C ARG A 699 31.66 -30.30 12.46
N GLU A 700 30.85 -29.87 13.42
CA GLU A 700 29.74 -30.68 13.94
C GLU A 700 28.50 -30.60 13.01
N ARG A 701 27.95 -31.75 12.62
CA ARG A 701 26.69 -31.80 11.87
C ARG A 701 25.49 -31.58 12.78
N PRO A 702 24.47 -30.83 12.35
CA PRO A 702 23.34 -30.53 13.22
C PRO A 702 22.44 -31.76 13.46
N ALA A 703 21.85 -31.85 14.66
CA ALA A 703 21.06 -32.99 15.14
C ALA A 703 19.80 -33.25 14.29
N THR A 704 19.63 -34.47 13.76
CA THR A 704 18.67 -34.76 12.67
C THR A 704 17.19 -34.78 13.07
N ALA A 705 16.85 -35.06 14.34
CA ALA A 705 15.47 -35.22 14.78
C ALA A 705 14.64 -33.92 14.65
N ASP A 706 15.21 -32.77 15.00
CA ASP A 706 14.50 -31.49 14.93
C ASP A 706 14.27 -31.01 13.49
N TYR A 707 15.24 -31.21 12.59
CA TYR A 707 15.05 -30.93 11.16
C TYR A 707 13.97 -31.83 10.55
N ALA A 708 13.94 -33.11 10.93
CA ALA A 708 12.90 -34.03 10.49
C ALA A 708 11.52 -33.60 10.99
N ALA A 709 11.41 -33.17 12.26
CA ALA A 709 10.17 -32.65 12.83
C ALA A 709 9.71 -31.36 12.15
N ALA A 710 10.61 -30.42 11.89
CA ALA A 710 10.33 -29.18 11.15
C ALA A 710 9.84 -29.47 9.72
N ALA A 711 10.53 -30.36 9.01
CA ALA A 711 10.13 -30.79 7.66
C ALA A 711 8.77 -31.49 7.65
N ALA A 712 8.48 -32.32 8.65
CA ALA A 712 7.18 -32.99 8.79
C ALA A 712 6.05 -31.98 9.06
N ALA A 713 6.27 -31.01 9.95
CA ALA A 713 5.31 -29.94 10.22
C ALA A 713 5.02 -29.11 8.96
N ALA A 714 6.08 -28.68 8.25
CA ALA A 714 5.93 -27.91 7.03
C ALA A 714 5.21 -28.69 5.90
N ARG A 715 5.40 -30.02 5.82
CA ARG A 715 4.68 -30.86 4.83
C ARG A 715 3.17 -30.93 5.07
N ARG A 716 2.72 -30.78 6.31
CA ARG A 716 1.30 -30.77 6.70
C ARG A 716 0.61 -29.43 6.45
N LEU A 717 1.37 -28.36 6.23
CA LEU A 717 0.80 -27.06 5.90
C LEU A 717 0.06 -27.12 4.57
N VAL A 718 -1.21 -26.71 4.62
CA VAL A 718 -2.06 -26.55 3.44
C VAL A 718 -1.68 -25.24 2.74
N MET A 719 -1.84 -25.23 1.42
CA MET A 719 -1.58 -24.09 0.55
C MET A 719 -2.38 -22.87 1.02
N LEU A 720 -1.71 -21.72 1.19
CA LEU A 720 -2.33 -20.42 1.41
C LEU A 720 -2.45 -19.64 0.09
N ASP A 721 -2.81 -20.28 -1.02
CA ASP A 721 -3.12 -19.53 -2.25
C ASP A 721 -4.55 -18.99 -2.12
N GLY A 722 -4.67 -17.85 -1.43
CA GLY A 722 -5.91 -17.05 -1.29
C GLY A 722 -6.90 -17.61 -0.26
N ARG A 723 -6.99 -17.00 0.93
CA ARG A 723 -8.17 -17.19 1.77
C ARG A 723 -9.24 -16.17 1.35
N LEU A 724 -10.43 -16.65 1.02
CA LEU A 724 -11.66 -15.96 1.39
C LEU A 724 -11.90 -16.32 2.86
N ILE A 725 -11.60 -15.42 3.79
CA ILE A 725 -11.95 -15.62 5.21
C ILE A 725 -13.41 -15.19 5.34
N VAL A 726 -14.30 -16.16 5.54
CA VAL A 726 -15.70 -15.89 5.87
C VAL A 726 -15.82 -15.92 7.39
N THR A 727 -15.85 -14.74 8.00
CA THR A 727 -16.12 -14.60 9.44
C THR A 727 -17.63 -14.65 9.64
N VAL A 728 -18.14 -15.79 10.12
CA VAL A 728 -19.54 -15.93 10.52
C VAL A 728 -19.69 -15.33 11.92
N ARG A 729 -20.55 -14.32 12.08
CA ARG A 729 -20.97 -13.83 13.39
C ARG A 729 -22.07 -14.72 13.93
N ASP A 730 -21.98 -15.09 15.21
CA ASP A 730 -23.07 -15.75 15.93
C ASP A 730 -24.20 -14.73 16.17
N ASP A 731 -25.09 -14.56 15.19
CA ASP A 731 -26.32 -13.80 15.39
C ASP A 731 -27.36 -14.68 16.06
N ALA A 732 -28.21 -14.09 16.91
CA ALA A 732 -29.26 -14.80 17.65
C ALA A 732 -30.26 -15.57 16.74
N ALA A 733 -30.29 -15.27 15.44
CA ALA A 733 -31.09 -15.95 14.42
C ALA A 733 -30.52 -17.30 13.94
N ASP A 734 -29.25 -17.61 14.22
CA ASP A 734 -28.58 -18.86 13.79
C ASP A 734 -28.43 -19.91 14.91
N ARG A 735 -29.03 -19.66 16.08
CA ARG A 735 -29.09 -20.65 17.17
C ARG A 735 -29.83 -21.92 16.72
N GLY A 736 -29.07 -22.94 16.34
CA GLY A 736 -29.57 -24.25 15.92
C GLY A 736 -28.98 -24.78 14.61
N ARG A 737 -28.20 -23.99 13.86
CA ARG A 737 -27.49 -24.46 12.66
C ARG A 737 -26.05 -24.85 13.01
N SER A 738 -25.59 -26.00 12.53
CA SER A 738 -24.18 -26.37 12.68
C SER A 738 -23.29 -25.41 11.90
N PRO A 739 -22.06 -25.12 12.34
CA PRO A 739 -21.10 -24.30 11.59
C PRO A 739 -20.91 -24.77 10.14
N ALA A 740 -21.00 -26.08 9.90
CA ALA A 740 -20.96 -26.68 8.57
C ALA A 740 -22.18 -26.35 7.69
N ALA A 741 -23.35 -26.08 8.27
CA ALA A 741 -24.54 -25.64 7.53
C ALA A 741 -24.44 -24.17 7.11
N VAL A 742 -23.91 -23.31 8.00
CA VAL A 742 -23.67 -21.89 7.69
C VAL A 742 -22.59 -21.72 6.64
N LEU A 743 -21.49 -22.47 6.74
CA LEU A 743 -20.45 -22.51 5.71
C LEU A 743 -20.96 -23.05 4.36
N ARG A 744 -21.86 -24.04 4.36
CA ARG A 744 -22.49 -24.54 3.13
C ARG A 744 -23.41 -23.53 2.49
N ALA A 745 -24.18 -22.76 3.27
CA ALA A 745 -25.01 -21.68 2.77
C ALA A 745 -24.16 -20.53 2.19
N ALA A 746 -23.09 -20.15 2.89
CA ALA A 746 -22.13 -19.15 2.40
C ALA A 746 -21.39 -19.62 1.14
N ALA A 747 -20.98 -20.89 1.09
CA ALA A 747 -20.36 -21.50 -0.10
C ALA A 747 -21.34 -21.64 -1.26
N ALA A 748 -22.61 -21.94 -1.02
CA ALA A 748 -23.66 -22.00 -2.04
C ALA A 748 -23.99 -20.62 -2.62
N ALA A 749 -23.99 -19.57 -1.77
CA ALA A 749 -24.11 -18.18 -2.21
C ALA A 749 -22.87 -17.72 -3.02
N ALA A 750 -21.68 -18.25 -2.70
CA ALA A 750 -20.43 -17.99 -3.42
C ALA A 750 -20.23 -18.88 -4.66
N ALA A 751 -20.99 -19.96 -4.83
CA ALA A 751 -20.82 -20.94 -5.91
C ALA A 751 -20.90 -20.38 -7.34
N PRO A 752 -21.69 -19.32 -7.65
CA PRO A 752 -21.64 -18.67 -8.95
C PRO A 752 -20.32 -17.91 -9.22
N ARG A 753 -19.54 -17.59 -8.17
CA ARG A 753 -18.27 -16.83 -8.23
C ARG A 753 -17.02 -17.73 -8.30
N LEU A 754 -17.15 -19.04 -8.05
CA LEU A 754 -16.01 -19.97 -7.87
C LEU A 754 -15.89 -21.07 -8.94
N ARG A 755 -16.53 -20.93 -10.11
CA ARG A 755 -16.31 -21.86 -11.24
C ARG A 755 -14.95 -21.64 -11.90
N ARG A 756 -13.87 -22.00 -11.18
CA ARG A 756 -12.53 -22.43 -11.66
C ARG A 756 -11.63 -22.72 -10.45
N GLY A 757 -11.93 -23.80 -9.71
CA GLY A 757 -11.07 -24.29 -8.63
C GLY A 757 -11.73 -25.42 -7.85
N ALA A 758 -11.22 -26.64 -7.99
CA ALA A 758 -11.85 -27.85 -7.50
C ALA A 758 -11.98 -27.91 -5.96
N LEU A 759 -13.20 -28.06 -5.46
CA LEU A 759 -13.48 -28.59 -4.12
C LEU A 759 -13.82 -30.08 -4.26
N ARG A 760 -12.90 -30.96 -3.86
CA ARG A 760 -13.24 -32.34 -3.45
C ARG A 760 -13.25 -32.37 -1.93
N GLY A 761 -14.43 -32.51 -1.35
CA GLY A 761 -14.57 -32.89 0.06
C GLY A 761 -14.20 -34.37 0.22
N THR A 762 -13.30 -34.68 1.16
CA THR A 762 -13.07 -36.03 1.62
C THR A 762 -13.95 -36.27 2.84
N ASP A 763 -15.07 -36.96 2.65
CA ASP A 763 -15.80 -37.58 3.75
C ASP A 763 -15.09 -38.87 4.12
N ALA A 764 -14.63 -38.94 5.36
CA ALA A 764 -14.24 -40.18 6.01
C ALA A 764 -14.73 -40.10 7.45
N ASP A 765 -15.94 -40.61 7.70
CA ASP A 765 -16.07 -41.56 8.79
C ASP A 765 -17.18 -42.59 8.55
N ARG A 766 -16.85 -43.84 8.88
CA ARG A 766 -17.66 -45.04 8.74
C ARG A 766 -18.53 -45.23 9.98
N ARG A 767 -19.72 -45.79 9.77
CA ARG A 767 -20.50 -46.76 10.57
C ARG A 767 -21.93 -46.68 10.03
N GLY A 768 -22.64 -47.70 9.59
CA GLY A 768 -22.47 -49.15 9.58
C GLY A 768 -23.86 -49.74 9.33
N GLU A 769 -24.09 -50.21 8.10
CA GLU A 769 -24.94 -51.38 7.75
C GLU A 769 -26.48 -51.37 8.05
N PRO A 770 -27.30 -52.29 7.49
CA PRO A 770 -27.96 -52.12 6.18
C PRO A 770 -29.49 -52.36 6.22
N ARG A 771 -30.21 -52.08 5.12
CA ARG A 771 -31.12 -53.04 4.45
C ARG A 771 -31.86 -52.44 3.24
N ALA A 772 -31.85 -53.24 2.19
CA ALA A 772 -32.55 -53.23 0.89
C ALA A 772 -34.09 -53.36 1.04
N PRO A 773 -34.89 -53.34 -0.05
CA PRO A 773 -34.56 -53.24 -1.49
C PRO A 773 -34.84 -51.90 -2.16
#